data_AF-A0AAU1Y9L7-F1
#
_entry.id   AF-A0AAU1Y9L7-F1
#
_cell.length_a   1.000
_cell.length_b   1.000
_cell.length_c   1.000
_cell.angle_alpha   90.00
_cell.angle_beta   90.00
_cell.angle_gamma   90.00
#
_symmetry.space_group_name_H-M   'P 1'
#
loop_
_entity.id
_entity.type
_entity.pdbx_description
1 polymer ?
#
loop_
_entity_poly.entity_id
_entity_poly.type
_entity_poly.pdbx_seq_one_letter_code
_entity_poly.pdbx_strand_id
1 'polypeptide(L)'
;MVRVPEEDATFVKRECGPDVLAELTVWAREAGAGELSLPRPLWSVPGKGYTGAVLLAVEVAPPARVVVVKVLPKGPSAREPAALRRAWAAVPDFSRRHLVGQPDDPRPLPDGRTVMFQEPAGHSLRGSRPASALGDEALNQVLAEVVRGLLTEWNGPALERAHGTVPRPVRVSDFLRADLDGAWTSGGTIQSWGGELGLLDNSPPRIYSDGLPLPNPYLMVSGGHPELPDPTVRILPGRNHGDPHLDNILVPDWEGVPQPDQYRLIDVCTFSDSSALGMDIATLLLASLVPYVRASLPPEQRHALLRFLVDPSATHRADIVPRAVQRVTAVRDTALRIMRARRWGDQWETQFLLCLQARALLFTSYSSIPESGRAWFARLAAHAGGELLKRTAASTGPDATSRQPGRDSFADPVFAAPRAAPPITFVPNQTPRTHLWTASTGVQDTRAVVGFGPDHTVVVVDGQGAVKRWTVSGTELPGAGGTSPALRLGHQALASSLTHSVVVARPGALDILRFPQEGGAERVEPVRLPADHFLITSGGDVLATHDRKQLTVRGFEDGAPIASVSCPSGLAASAISTDGSVIALATSRSVQIHRRGGTILLKETENSLPYLRSRLFQALLPDPGCWLAVSPSGSHVGCITFEEVVVWSVADDREVHRSPLGKRQSLEGLGATQMRLVCTDTGTLLWLRRGRLACPTTGPAGTQLQQSGYYNDFALSRDGKLAALLDSEGGLSVWET
;
A
#
# COMPACT_ATOMS: atom_id res chain seq x y z
N MET A 1 -0.74 47.32 -6.27
CA MET A 1 -0.39 46.33 -5.23
C MET A 1 -1.49 45.30 -5.25
N VAL A 2 -1.18 44.01 -5.41
CA VAL A 2 -2.22 42.97 -5.41
C VAL A 2 -2.67 42.76 -3.98
N ARG A 3 -3.98 42.86 -3.73
CA ARG A 3 -4.58 42.56 -2.44
C ARG A 3 -4.74 41.04 -2.32
N VAL A 4 -4.18 40.47 -1.25
CA VAL A 4 -4.40 39.07 -0.87
C VAL A 4 -4.98 39.08 0.54
N PRO A 5 -6.17 38.48 0.79
CA PRO A 5 -6.69 38.33 2.15
C PRO A 5 -5.67 37.65 3.07
N GLU A 6 -5.56 38.12 4.31
CA GLU A 6 -4.54 37.63 5.25
C GLU A 6 -4.68 36.13 5.53
N GLU A 7 -5.92 35.63 5.60
CA GLU A 7 -6.21 34.20 5.76
C GLU A 7 -5.67 33.38 4.58
N ASP A 8 -5.86 33.86 3.35
CA ASP A 8 -5.42 33.17 2.12
C ASP A 8 -3.91 33.23 1.99
N ALA A 9 -3.30 34.38 2.28
CA ALA A 9 -1.84 34.53 2.34
C ALA A 9 -1.21 33.58 3.36
N THR A 10 -1.83 33.44 4.54
CA THR A 10 -1.38 32.51 5.59
C THR A 10 -1.52 31.06 5.14
N PHE A 11 -2.64 30.71 4.51
CA PHE A 11 -2.88 29.38 3.97
C PHE A 11 -1.84 28.99 2.93
N VAL A 12 -1.63 29.83 1.90
CA VAL A 12 -0.64 29.57 0.85
C VAL A 12 0.77 29.45 1.42
N LYS A 13 1.16 30.32 2.36
CA LYS A 13 2.47 30.21 3.03
C LYS A 13 2.64 28.89 3.77
N ARG A 14 1.61 28.42 4.47
CA ARG A 14 1.65 27.18 5.23
C ARG A 14 1.74 25.95 4.34
N GLU A 15 0.90 25.88 3.30
CA GLU A 15 0.80 24.69 2.44
C GLU A 15 1.86 24.66 1.34
N CYS A 16 2.19 25.81 0.77
CA CYS A 16 3.06 25.95 -0.40
C CYS A 16 4.36 26.71 -0.14
N GLY A 17 4.53 27.35 1.01
CA GLY A 17 5.72 28.13 1.35
C GLY A 17 5.64 29.60 0.88
N PRO A 18 6.47 30.47 1.46
CA PRO A 18 6.43 31.91 1.22
C PRO A 18 6.80 32.31 -0.22
N ASP A 19 7.70 31.57 -0.87
CA ASP A 19 8.14 31.87 -2.24
C ASP A 19 7.00 31.68 -3.26
N VAL A 20 6.11 30.71 -3.02
CA VAL A 20 4.93 30.50 -3.88
C VAL A 20 3.97 31.69 -3.76
N LEU A 21 3.71 32.19 -2.55
CA LEU A 21 2.85 33.36 -2.39
C LEU A 21 3.47 34.60 -3.06
N ALA A 22 4.78 34.80 -2.90
CA ALA A 22 5.49 35.90 -3.53
C ALA A 22 5.34 35.83 -5.06
N GLU A 23 5.58 34.66 -5.66
CA GLU A 23 5.46 34.46 -7.09
C GLU A 23 4.03 34.61 -7.59
N LEU A 24 3.02 34.10 -6.87
CA LEU A 24 1.61 34.30 -7.22
C LEU A 24 1.21 35.78 -7.18
N THR A 25 1.76 36.55 -6.24
CA THR A 25 1.54 38.00 -6.17
C THR A 25 2.18 38.73 -7.35
N VAL A 26 3.38 38.30 -7.76
CA VAL A 26 4.06 38.83 -8.96
C VAL A 26 3.25 38.51 -10.20
N TRP A 27 2.88 37.25 -10.40
CA TRP A 27 2.06 36.78 -11.51
C TRP A 27 0.72 37.53 -11.59
N ALA A 28 -0.02 37.66 -10.49
CA ALA A 28 -1.30 38.35 -10.47
C ALA A 28 -1.16 39.81 -10.92
N ARG A 29 -0.10 40.50 -10.49
CA ARG A 29 0.20 41.86 -10.92
C ARG A 29 0.52 41.94 -12.41
N GLU A 30 1.31 41.01 -12.94
CA GLU A 30 1.65 40.95 -14.37
C GLU A 30 0.43 40.64 -15.23
N ALA A 31 -0.50 39.82 -14.72
CA ALA A 31 -1.79 39.53 -15.33
C ALA A 31 -2.79 40.70 -15.22
N GLY A 32 -2.41 41.82 -14.62
CA GLY A 32 -3.26 43.00 -14.45
C GLY A 32 -4.28 42.91 -13.29
N ALA A 33 -4.21 41.86 -12.47
CA ALA A 33 -5.11 41.70 -11.33
C ALA A 33 -4.75 42.64 -10.18
N GLY A 34 -5.79 43.18 -9.55
CA GLY A 34 -5.72 43.98 -8.32
C GLY A 34 -5.95 43.15 -7.05
N GLU A 35 -6.51 41.94 -7.20
CA GLU A 35 -6.89 41.05 -6.12
C GLU A 35 -6.62 39.59 -6.47
N LEU A 36 -6.22 38.82 -5.46
CA LEU A 36 -6.04 37.37 -5.49
C LEU A 36 -6.64 36.77 -4.22
N SER A 37 -7.51 35.78 -4.36
CA SER A 37 -8.16 35.05 -3.25
C SER A 37 -8.27 33.56 -3.55
N LEU A 38 -8.61 32.76 -2.53
CA LEU A 38 -8.91 31.33 -2.69
C LEU A 38 -10.44 31.11 -2.57
N PRO A 39 -11.09 30.41 -3.52
CA PRO A 39 -12.54 30.19 -3.48
C PRO A 39 -12.94 29.40 -2.23
N ARG A 40 -14.15 29.66 -1.73
CA ARG A 40 -14.73 28.94 -0.58
C ARG A 40 -15.94 28.07 -1.00
N PRO A 41 -16.10 26.83 -0.47
CA PRO A 41 -15.14 26.11 0.38
C PRO A 41 -13.82 25.89 -0.36
N LEU A 42 -12.72 25.80 0.39
CA LEU A 42 -11.37 25.67 -0.19
C LEU A 42 -11.35 24.50 -1.17
N TRP A 43 -11.11 24.81 -2.44
CA TRP A 43 -10.80 23.80 -3.44
C TRP A 43 -9.33 23.42 -3.26
N SER A 44 -9.11 22.49 -2.36
CA SER A 44 -7.85 21.79 -2.17
C SER A 44 -8.18 20.31 -2.18
N VAL A 45 -7.55 19.54 -3.06
CA VAL A 45 -7.62 18.07 -2.93
C VAL A 45 -6.87 17.73 -1.64
N PRO A 46 -7.49 17.09 -0.64
CA PRO A 46 -6.80 16.72 0.59
C PRO A 46 -5.72 15.69 0.26
N GLY A 47 -4.45 16.08 0.31
CA GLY A 47 -3.32 15.18 0.14
C GLY A 47 -2.22 15.76 -0.74
N LYS A 48 -0.96 15.54 -0.35
CA LYS A 48 0.15 15.60 -1.31
C LYS A 48 -0.07 14.45 -2.29
N GLY A 49 -0.26 14.74 -3.58
CA GLY A 49 -0.33 13.68 -4.59
C GLY A 49 0.94 12.81 -4.56
N TYR A 50 0.93 11.66 -5.24
CA TYR A 50 2.08 10.73 -5.26
C TYR A 50 3.40 11.41 -5.69
N THR A 51 3.29 12.50 -6.47
CA THR A 51 4.41 13.31 -6.94
C THR A 51 4.92 14.32 -5.91
N GLY A 52 4.19 14.58 -4.82
CA GLY A 52 4.45 15.66 -3.87
C GLY A 52 3.94 17.03 -4.31
N ALA A 53 3.23 17.12 -5.44
CA ALA A 53 2.63 18.35 -5.91
C ALA A 53 1.47 18.81 -5.01
N VAL A 54 1.29 20.13 -4.91
CA VAL A 54 0.19 20.77 -4.18
C VAL A 54 -0.71 21.48 -5.19
N LEU A 55 -2.03 21.28 -5.09
CA LEU A 55 -3.03 21.90 -5.97
C LEU A 55 -3.89 22.89 -5.18
N LEU A 56 -4.12 24.06 -5.77
CA LEU A 56 -4.97 25.13 -5.24
C LEU A 56 -5.85 25.67 -6.36
N ALA A 57 -7.05 26.13 -6.04
CA ALA A 57 -7.76 27.06 -6.91
C ALA A 57 -7.51 28.49 -6.46
N VAL A 58 -7.33 29.39 -7.41
CA VAL A 58 -7.10 30.81 -7.16
C VAL A 58 -8.09 31.62 -8.00
N GLU A 59 -8.76 32.56 -7.36
CA GLU A 59 -9.56 33.60 -7.98
C GLU A 59 -8.69 34.87 -8.11
N VAL A 60 -8.67 35.45 -9.30
CA VAL A 60 -7.99 36.73 -9.54
C VAL A 60 -8.93 37.72 -10.19
N ALA A 61 -8.81 39.01 -9.86
CA ALA A 61 -9.61 40.07 -10.47
C ALA A 61 -8.89 41.44 -10.42
N PRO A 62 -9.12 42.36 -11.37
CA PRO A 62 -9.75 42.17 -12.69
C PRO A 62 -8.75 41.70 -13.78
N PRO A 63 -9.22 41.03 -14.86
CA PRO A 63 -10.56 40.47 -15.03
C PRO A 63 -10.76 39.25 -14.11
N ALA A 64 -12.01 39.05 -13.66
CA ALA A 64 -12.36 37.94 -12.79
C ALA A 64 -12.19 36.60 -13.51
N ARG A 65 -11.32 35.73 -12.99
CA ARG A 65 -11.16 34.35 -13.47
C ARG A 65 -10.68 33.41 -12.37
N VAL A 66 -11.00 32.14 -12.55
CA VAL A 66 -10.53 31.04 -11.69
C VAL A 66 -9.42 30.29 -12.41
N VAL A 67 -8.31 30.05 -11.71
CA VAL A 67 -7.15 29.30 -12.22
C VAL A 67 -6.79 28.22 -11.21
N VAL A 68 -6.52 27.01 -11.70
CA VAL A 68 -5.93 25.93 -10.89
C VAL A 68 -4.42 26.13 -10.87
N VAL A 69 -3.85 26.29 -9.68
CA VAL A 69 -2.41 26.40 -9.46
C VAL A 69 -1.88 25.05 -8.97
N LYS A 70 -0.96 24.47 -9.73
CA LYS A 70 -0.24 23.24 -9.36
C LYS A 70 1.21 23.59 -9.04
N VAL A 71 1.61 23.43 -7.78
CA VAL A 71 2.99 23.62 -7.33
C VAL A 71 3.72 22.29 -7.46
N LEU A 72 4.58 22.19 -8.46
CA LEU A 72 5.34 21.01 -8.81
C LEU A 72 6.65 20.97 -8.02
N PRO A 73 7.00 19.84 -7.39
CA PRO A 73 8.26 19.71 -6.68
C PRO A 73 9.45 19.71 -7.64
N LYS A 74 10.64 19.97 -7.09
CA LYS A 74 11.91 19.83 -7.82
C LYS A 74 12.04 18.39 -8.32
N GLY A 75 12.37 18.23 -9.61
CA GLY A 75 12.65 16.92 -10.21
C GLY A 75 11.87 16.68 -11.50
N PRO A 76 11.62 15.41 -11.88
CA PRO A 76 10.96 15.07 -13.15
C PRO A 76 9.59 15.71 -13.36
N SER A 77 8.78 15.85 -12.30
CA SER A 77 7.44 16.47 -12.38
C SER A 77 7.47 17.94 -12.80
N ALA A 78 8.57 18.67 -12.59
CA ALA A 78 8.73 20.05 -13.06
C ALA A 78 8.67 20.19 -14.60
N ARG A 79 8.74 19.06 -15.35
CA ARG A 79 8.60 19.04 -16.82
C ARG A 79 7.15 19.03 -17.30
N GLU A 80 6.17 18.86 -16.41
CA GLU A 80 4.75 18.77 -16.76
C GLU A 80 4.24 19.95 -17.60
N PRO A 81 4.57 21.23 -17.33
CA PRO A 81 4.12 22.35 -18.17
C PRO A 81 4.58 22.23 -19.62
N ALA A 82 5.84 21.81 -19.82
CA ALA A 82 6.38 21.61 -21.15
C ALA A 82 5.74 20.39 -21.84
N ALA A 83 5.44 19.34 -21.08
CA ALA A 83 4.74 18.15 -21.59
C ALA A 83 3.32 18.49 -22.04
N LEU A 84 2.56 19.26 -21.25
CA LEU A 84 1.24 19.75 -21.61
C LEU A 84 1.27 20.62 -22.86
N ARG A 85 2.22 21.55 -22.97
CA ARG A 85 2.38 22.38 -24.18
C ARG A 85 2.66 21.54 -25.42
N ARG A 86 3.51 20.51 -25.33
CA ARG A 86 3.76 19.58 -26.44
C ARG A 86 2.51 18.77 -26.80
N ALA A 87 1.78 18.27 -25.81
CA ALA A 87 0.53 17.54 -26.00
C ALA A 87 -0.51 18.39 -26.75
N TRP A 88 -0.69 19.65 -26.33
CA TRP A 88 -1.55 20.63 -26.98
C TRP A 88 -1.19 20.89 -28.44
N ALA A 89 0.09 21.10 -28.71
CA ALA A 89 0.58 21.34 -30.07
C ALA A 89 0.44 20.11 -30.98
N ALA A 90 0.49 18.91 -30.42
CA ALA A 90 0.51 17.67 -31.18
C ALA A 90 -0.84 17.34 -31.85
N VAL A 91 -1.96 17.65 -31.17
CA VAL A 91 -3.33 17.46 -31.68
C VAL A 91 -4.24 18.57 -31.14
N PRO A 92 -4.26 19.77 -31.75
CA PRO A 92 -4.96 20.92 -31.18
C PRO A 92 -6.47 20.72 -30.98
N ASP A 93 -7.14 20.03 -31.91
CA ASP A 93 -8.60 19.84 -31.85
C ASP A 93 -9.02 18.94 -30.69
N PHE A 94 -8.34 17.80 -30.52
CA PHE A 94 -8.52 16.94 -29.36
C PHE A 94 -8.15 17.66 -28.07
N SER A 95 -7.04 18.41 -28.06
CA SER A 95 -6.57 19.09 -26.85
C SER A 95 -7.56 20.12 -26.34
N ARG A 96 -8.16 20.92 -27.24
CA ARG A 96 -9.24 21.86 -26.87
C ARG A 96 -10.44 21.17 -26.24
N ARG A 97 -10.77 19.96 -26.70
CA ARG A 97 -11.92 19.21 -26.21
C ARG A 97 -11.63 18.40 -24.96
N HIS A 98 -10.42 17.85 -24.81
CA HIS A 98 -10.16 16.77 -23.87
C HIS A 98 -8.93 16.99 -22.99
N LEU A 99 -8.16 18.06 -23.16
CA LEU A 99 -7.09 18.42 -22.22
C LEU A 99 -7.45 19.71 -21.47
N VAL A 100 -6.93 19.86 -20.26
CA VAL A 100 -6.95 21.17 -19.59
C VAL A 100 -5.97 22.14 -20.25
N GLY A 101 -6.38 23.41 -20.36
CA GLY A 101 -5.52 24.48 -20.86
C GLY A 101 -4.47 24.90 -19.84
N GLN A 102 -3.40 25.55 -20.32
CA GLN A 102 -2.40 26.24 -19.49
C GLN A 102 -2.48 27.74 -19.82
N PRO A 103 -3.32 28.52 -19.11
CA PRO A 103 -3.66 29.89 -19.50
C PRO A 103 -2.51 30.88 -19.28
N ASP A 104 -1.52 30.51 -18.46
CA ASP A 104 -0.39 31.36 -18.09
C ASP A 104 0.92 30.54 -18.11
N ASP A 105 2.04 31.20 -18.40
CA ASP A 105 3.34 30.54 -18.42
C ASP A 105 3.78 30.06 -17.03
N PRO A 106 4.45 28.89 -16.94
CA PRO A 106 4.89 28.32 -15.69
C PRO A 106 6.00 29.17 -15.07
N ARG A 107 6.01 29.27 -13.73
CA ARG A 107 6.99 30.07 -12.99
C ARG A 107 7.97 29.16 -12.24
N PRO A 108 9.25 29.10 -12.65
CA PRO A 108 10.26 28.39 -11.89
C PRO A 108 10.58 29.14 -10.60
N LEU A 109 10.72 28.41 -9.49
CA LEU A 109 11.12 28.96 -8.21
C LEU A 109 12.62 28.71 -7.95
N PRO A 110 13.30 29.54 -7.13
CA PRO A 110 14.73 29.40 -6.84
C PRO A 110 15.14 28.05 -6.25
N ASP A 111 14.22 27.39 -5.53
CA ASP A 111 14.44 26.08 -4.91
C ASP A 111 14.25 24.88 -5.89
N GLY A 112 13.98 25.18 -7.16
CA GLY A 112 13.79 24.20 -8.22
C GLY A 112 12.36 23.67 -8.36
N ARG A 113 11.40 24.16 -7.55
CA ARG A 113 9.98 23.92 -7.78
C ARG A 113 9.47 24.72 -8.98
N THR A 114 8.27 24.40 -9.45
CA THR A 114 7.62 25.13 -10.55
C THR A 114 6.15 25.35 -10.24
N VAL A 115 5.68 26.58 -10.38
CA VAL A 115 4.25 26.91 -10.32
C VAL A 115 3.67 26.80 -11.71
N MET A 116 2.68 25.94 -11.89
CA MET A 116 1.95 25.72 -13.14
C MET A 116 0.51 26.22 -12.98
N PHE A 117 -0.03 26.79 -14.05
CA PHE A 117 -1.41 27.29 -14.11
C PHE A 117 -2.23 26.43 -15.05
N GLN A 118 -3.41 26.00 -14.63
CA GLN A 118 -4.32 25.17 -15.41
C GLN A 118 -5.72 25.76 -15.40
N GLU A 119 -6.45 25.57 -16.48
CA GLU A 119 -7.89 25.86 -16.50
C GLU A 119 -8.64 24.81 -15.66
N PRO A 120 -9.73 25.19 -14.96
CA PRO A 120 -10.65 24.23 -14.38
C PRO A 120 -11.17 23.26 -15.45
N ALA A 121 -11.07 21.96 -15.20
CA ALA A 121 -11.58 20.95 -16.12
C ALA A 121 -13.10 21.09 -16.31
N GLY A 122 -13.55 21.15 -17.57
CA GLY A 122 -14.95 21.40 -17.90
C GLY A 122 -15.43 22.81 -17.53
N HIS A 123 -14.51 23.76 -17.35
CA HIS A 123 -14.78 25.15 -16.94
C HIS A 123 -15.48 25.28 -15.57
N SER A 124 -15.42 24.25 -14.72
CA SER A 124 -16.04 24.25 -13.40
C SER A 124 -15.21 23.49 -12.38
N LEU A 125 -14.99 24.08 -11.20
CA LEU A 125 -14.38 23.40 -10.05
C LEU A 125 -15.34 22.45 -9.33
N ARG A 126 -16.66 22.64 -9.52
CA ARG A 126 -17.71 21.89 -8.81
C ARG A 126 -18.48 20.94 -9.73
N GLY A 127 -18.56 21.26 -11.02
CA GLY A 127 -19.33 20.52 -12.02
C GLY A 127 -18.51 19.44 -12.73
N SER A 128 -17.46 18.92 -12.10
CA SER A 128 -16.60 17.87 -12.63
C SER A 128 -16.21 16.91 -11.51
N ARG A 129 -16.17 15.61 -11.80
CA ARG A 129 -15.71 14.57 -10.85
C ARG A 129 -14.74 13.60 -11.52
N PRO A 130 -13.78 13.02 -10.78
CA PRO A 130 -12.91 12.00 -11.32
C PRO A 130 -13.73 10.76 -11.72
N ALA A 131 -13.28 10.05 -12.76
CA ALA A 131 -13.95 8.84 -13.23
C ALA A 131 -13.99 7.74 -12.14
N SER A 132 -13.05 7.76 -11.20
CA SER A 132 -13.03 6.88 -10.02
C SER A 132 -14.25 7.04 -9.10
N ALA A 133 -14.92 8.19 -9.12
CA ALA A 133 -16.09 8.52 -8.31
C ALA A 133 -17.43 8.23 -9.02
N LEU A 134 -17.39 7.64 -10.22
CA LEU A 134 -18.58 7.27 -10.98
C LEU A 134 -19.09 5.88 -10.59
N GLY A 135 -20.40 5.69 -10.69
CA GLY A 135 -20.99 4.34 -10.64
C GLY A 135 -20.60 3.52 -11.88
N ASP A 136 -20.65 2.18 -11.75
CA ASP A 136 -20.11 1.25 -12.75
C ASP A 136 -20.59 1.51 -14.19
N GLU A 137 -21.88 1.79 -14.39
CA GLU A 137 -22.44 2.01 -15.72
C GLU A 137 -21.88 3.28 -16.38
N ALA A 138 -21.95 4.42 -15.67
CA ALA A 138 -21.40 5.69 -16.15
C ALA A 138 -19.88 5.59 -16.37
N LEU A 139 -19.19 4.87 -15.49
CA LEU A 139 -17.77 4.61 -15.60
C LEU A 139 -17.45 3.84 -16.89
N ASN A 140 -18.18 2.76 -17.17
CA ASN A 140 -17.99 1.99 -18.40
C ASN A 140 -18.20 2.82 -19.67
N GLN A 141 -19.20 3.71 -19.66
CA GLN A 141 -19.45 4.63 -20.77
C GLN A 141 -18.28 5.61 -20.96
N VAL A 142 -17.80 6.24 -19.88
CA VAL A 142 -16.66 7.18 -19.92
C VAL A 142 -15.41 6.53 -20.51
N LEU A 143 -15.12 5.29 -20.15
CA LEU A 143 -13.92 4.62 -20.66
C LEU A 143 -14.01 4.30 -22.14
N ALA A 144 -15.20 3.89 -22.59
CA ALA A 144 -15.42 3.64 -24.01
C ALA A 144 -15.22 4.94 -24.79
N GLU A 145 -15.69 6.07 -24.28
CA GLU A 145 -15.44 7.40 -24.86
C GLU A 145 -13.96 7.79 -24.83
N VAL A 146 -13.27 7.58 -23.70
CA VAL A 146 -11.82 7.85 -23.61
C VAL A 146 -11.03 7.02 -24.60
N VAL A 147 -11.30 5.72 -24.69
CA VAL A 147 -10.65 4.83 -25.67
C VAL A 147 -10.95 5.27 -27.10
N ARG A 148 -12.19 5.65 -27.40
CA ARG A 148 -12.57 6.17 -28.71
C ARG A 148 -11.80 7.44 -29.04
N GLY A 149 -11.79 8.44 -28.15
CA GLY A 149 -11.06 9.67 -28.36
C GLY A 149 -9.56 9.45 -28.53
N LEU A 150 -8.95 8.60 -27.69
CA LEU A 150 -7.51 8.28 -27.78
C LEU A 150 -7.12 7.62 -29.11
N LEU A 151 -7.94 6.69 -29.63
CA LEU A 151 -7.60 5.96 -30.86
C LEU A 151 -8.08 6.65 -32.14
N THR A 152 -9.21 7.35 -32.10
CA THR A 152 -9.82 7.92 -33.31
C THR A 152 -9.49 9.39 -33.53
N GLU A 153 -9.25 10.16 -32.47
CA GLU A 153 -9.00 11.60 -32.56
C GLU A 153 -7.55 11.94 -32.22
N TRP A 154 -7.07 11.53 -31.04
CA TRP A 154 -5.70 11.78 -30.60
C TRP A 154 -4.66 11.07 -31.48
N ASN A 155 -4.91 9.81 -31.81
CA ASN A 155 -4.05 9.02 -32.69
C ASN A 155 -4.57 8.87 -34.12
N GLY A 156 -5.79 9.34 -34.43
CA GLY A 156 -6.40 9.22 -35.76
C GLY A 156 -5.49 9.66 -36.90
N PRO A 157 -4.96 10.90 -36.88
CA PRO A 157 -4.06 11.39 -37.93
C PRO A 157 -2.75 10.59 -38.05
N ALA A 158 -2.24 10.04 -36.96
CA ALA A 158 -1.03 9.22 -36.97
C ALA A 158 -1.29 7.84 -37.58
N LEU A 159 -2.43 7.24 -37.23
CA LEU A 159 -2.88 5.95 -37.76
C LEU A 159 -3.19 5.99 -39.26
N GLU A 160 -3.77 7.09 -39.75
CA GLU A 160 -4.02 7.29 -41.18
C GLU A 160 -2.72 7.38 -41.98
N ARG A 161 -1.72 8.11 -41.46
CA ARG A 161 -0.38 8.15 -42.07
C ARG A 161 0.32 6.79 -42.03
N ALA A 162 0.08 5.99 -40.99
CA ALA A 162 0.67 4.67 -40.84
C ALA A 162 0.16 3.65 -41.88
N HIS A 163 -1.01 3.87 -42.52
CA HIS A 163 -1.51 2.97 -43.58
C HIS A 163 -0.59 2.90 -44.81
N GLY A 164 0.26 3.91 -45.00
CA GLY A 164 1.26 3.92 -46.07
C GLY A 164 2.64 3.39 -45.66
N THR A 165 2.84 2.97 -44.42
CA THR A 165 4.16 2.58 -43.90
C THR A 165 4.13 1.21 -43.23
N VAL A 166 5.20 0.43 -43.41
CA VAL A 166 5.36 -0.83 -42.69
C VAL A 166 5.81 -0.51 -41.26
N PRO A 167 5.06 -0.91 -40.22
CA PRO A 167 5.44 -0.56 -38.86
C PRO A 167 6.75 -1.22 -38.44
N ARG A 168 7.54 -0.52 -37.62
CA ARG A 168 8.89 -0.91 -37.24
C ARG A 168 8.88 -2.22 -36.43
N PRO A 169 9.69 -3.23 -36.77
CA PRO A 169 9.91 -4.37 -35.90
C PRO A 169 10.77 -3.97 -34.70
N VAL A 170 10.37 -4.40 -33.51
CA VAL A 170 11.08 -4.19 -32.24
C VAL A 170 11.18 -5.53 -31.53
N ARG A 171 12.34 -5.87 -30.97
CA ARG A 171 12.45 -7.06 -30.11
C ARG A 171 11.63 -6.86 -28.85
N VAL A 172 11.03 -7.93 -28.34
CA VAL A 172 10.21 -7.87 -27.12
C VAL A 172 11.03 -7.33 -25.94
N SER A 173 12.26 -7.84 -25.74
CA SER A 173 13.12 -7.36 -24.65
C SER A 173 13.52 -5.89 -24.79
N ASP A 174 13.84 -5.42 -26.01
CA ASP A 174 14.15 -4.01 -26.29
C ASP A 174 12.96 -3.10 -25.97
N PHE A 175 11.75 -3.53 -26.35
CA PHE A 175 10.53 -2.81 -26.05
C PHE A 175 10.30 -2.70 -24.54
N LEU A 176 10.35 -3.84 -23.83
CA LEU A 176 10.11 -3.89 -22.39
C LEU A 176 11.14 -3.06 -21.62
N ARG A 177 12.42 -3.11 -21.98
CA ARG A 177 13.46 -2.28 -21.34
C ARG A 177 13.24 -0.79 -21.58
N ALA A 178 12.96 -0.40 -22.83
CA ALA A 178 12.75 1.02 -23.15
C ALA A 178 11.52 1.59 -22.42
N ASP A 179 10.46 0.80 -22.27
CA ASP A 179 9.22 1.23 -21.64
C ASP A 179 9.30 1.24 -20.10
N LEU A 180 10.04 0.29 -19.52
CA LEU A 180 10.16 0.13 -18.07
C LEU A 180 11.38 0.86 -17.47
N ASP A 181 12.27 1.41 -18.30
CA ASP A 181 13.62 1.88 -17.98
C ASP A 181 13.80 2.38 -16.53
N GLY A 182 13.23 3.52 -16.15
CA GLY A 182 13.42 4.11 -14.82
C GLY A 182 12.90 3.28 -13.64
N ALA A 183 12.03 2.30 -13.89
CA ALA A 183 11.53 1.35 -12.90
C ALA A 183 12.26 -0.01 -12.95
N TRP A 184 13.02 -0.27 -14.02
CA TRP A 184 13.79 -1.50 -14.26
C TRP A 184 15.28 -1.36 -13.97
N THR A 185 15.90 -0.21 -14.28
CA THR A 185 17.34 0.00 -14.14
C THR A 185 17.75 0.40 -12.72
N SER A 186 19.00 0.10 -12.35
CA SER A 186 19.68 0.56 -11.12
C SER A 186 18.96 0.27 -9.80
N GLY A 187 18.35 -0.91 -9.65
CA GLY A 187 17.58 -1.24 -8.43
C GLY A 187 16.19 -0.58 -8.39
N GLY A 188 15.63 -0.25 -9.57
CA GLY A 188 14.29 0.29 -9.71
C GLY A 188 13.22 -0.61 -9.07
N THR A 189 12.05 -0.03 -8.80
CA THR A 189 10.99 -0.67 -8.01
C THR A 189 10.46 -1.99 -8.60
N ILE A 190 10.48 -2.17 -9.93
CA ILE A 190 10.10 -3.43 -10.58
C ILE A 190 11.20 -4.48 -10.38
N GLN A 191 12.47 -4.08 -10.48
CA GLN A 191 13.61 -4.96 -10.25
C GLN A 191 13.65 -5.40 -8.78
N SER A 192 13.48 -4.47 -7.83
CA SER A 192 13.38 -4.81 -6.41
C SER A 192 12.29 -5.84 -6.16
N TRP A 193 11.10 -5.61 -6.69
CA TRP A 193 9.98 -6.53 -6.55
C TRP A 193 10.21 -7.90 -7.18
N GLY A 194 10.74 -7.95 -8.41
CA GLY A 194 11.10 -9.21 -9.06
C GLY A 194 12.17 -9.98 -8.28
N GLY A 195 13.12 -9.27 -7.67
CA GLY A 195 14.15 -9.84 -6.81
C GLY A 195 13.58 -10.42 -5.52
N GLU A 196 12.64 -9.71 -4.87
CA GLU A 196 11.90 -10.19 -3.70
C GLU A 196 11.15 -11.49 -3.97
N LEU A 197 10.64 -11.67 -5.20
CA LEU A 197 9.95 -12.90 -5.61
C LEU A 197 10.90 -14.01 -6.08
N GLY A 198 12.21 -13.77 -6.12
CA GLY A 198 13.18 -14.71 -6.69
C GLY A 198 12.90 -15.01 -8.17
N LEU A 199 12.48 -13.99 -8.94
CA LEU A 199 12.13 -14.09 -10.35
C LEU A 199 13.14 -13.40 -11.30
N LEU A 200 14.27 -12.90 -10.77
CA LEU A 200 15.37 -12.29 -11.53
C LEU A 200 16.50 -13.30 -11.85
N ASP A 201 17.75 -12.86 -11.96
CA ASP A 201 18.88 -13.69 -12.41
C ASP A 201 18.96 -15.05 -11.67
N ASN A 202 19.21 -16.13 -12.42
CA ASN A 202 19.16 -17.55 -11.99
C ASN A 202 17.76 -18.14 -11.69
N SER A 203 16.69 -17.40 -12.00
CA SER A 203 15.32 -17.94 -11.95
C SER A 203 15.05 -18.93 -13.08
N PRO A 204 14.09 -19.85 -12.92
CA PRO A 204 13.66 -20.68 -14.03
C PRO A 204 13.11 -19.79 -15.16
N PRO A 205 13.36 -20.15 -16.44
CA PRO A 205 12.82 -19.43 -17.59
C PRO A 205 11.30 -19.47 -17.65
N ARG A 206 10.69 -20.44 -16.98
CA ARG A 206 9.23 -20.60 -16.92
C ARG A 206 8.76 -20.62 -15.48
N ILE A 207 7.63 -19.97 -15.24
CA ILE A 207 6.91 -19.95 -13.97
C ILE A 207 5.55 -20.62 -14.15
N TYR A 208 5.01 -21.18 -13.07
CA TYR A 208 3.68 -21.78 -13.07
C TYR A 208 2.67 -20.77 -12.55
N SER A 209 1.57 -20.58 -13.27
CA SER A 209 0.41 -19.84 -12.79
C SER A 209 -0.84 -20.56 -13.28
N ASP A 210 -1.75 -20.88 -12.35
CA ASP A 210 -2.96 -21.64 -12.67
C ASP A 210 -2.66 -22.98 -13.39
N GLY A 211 -1.59 -23.64 -12.93
CA GLY A 211 -1.08 -24.89 -13.49
C GLY A 211 -0.50 -24.79 -14.91
N LEU A 212 -0.39 -23.59 -15.49
CA LEU A 212 0.19 -23.36 -16.81
C LEU A 212 1.67 -22.96 -16.72
N PRO A 213 2.58 -23.58 -17.50
CA PRO A 213 3.96 -23.13 -17.61
C PRO A 213 4.05 -21.89 -18.54
N LEU A 214 4.24 -20.72 -17.94
CA LEU A 214 4.32 -19.42 -18.61
C LEU A 214 5.76 -18.90 -18.62
N PRO A 215 6.16 -18.06 -19.59
CA PRO A 215 7.48 -17.45 -19.56
C PRO A 215 7.62 -16.56 -18.32
N ASN A 216 8.80 -16.56 -17.70
CA ASN A 216 9.12 -15.64 -16.63
C ASN A 216 9.13 -14.20 -17.20
N PRO A 217 8.19 -13.32 -16.78
CA PRO A 217 8.02 -12.02 -17.41
C PRO A 217 9.18 -11.07 -17.11
N TYR A 218 9.96 -11.30 -16.05
CA TYR A 218 11.14 -10.50 -15.72
C TYR A 218 12.33 -10.87 -16.58
N LEU A 219 12.55 -12.16 -16.83
CA LEU A 219 13.61 -12.62 -17.75
C LEU A 219 13.31 -12.22 -19.20
N MET A 220 12.04 -12.04 -19.57
CA MET A 220 11.67 -11.45 -20.87
C MET A 220 12.10 -9.97 -20.99
N VAL A 221 12.15 -9.22 -19.88
CA VAL A 221 12.68 -7.84 -19.90
C VAL A 221 14.19 -7.87 -20.12
N SER A 222 14.92 -8.71 -19.37
CA SER A 222 16.37 -8.88 -19.54
C SER A 222 16.75 -9.28 -20.97
N GLY A 223 15.97 -10.19 -21.57
CA GLY A 223 16.28 -10.78 -22.86
C GLY A 223 17.50 -11.71 -22.81
N GLY A 224 17.79 -12.37 -23.94
CA GLY A 224 19.01 -13.17 -24.11
C GLY A 224 19.06 -14.51 -23.34
N HIS A 225 18.02 -14.89 -22.60
CA HIS A 225 17.96 -16.18 -21.92
C HIS A 225 17.78 -17.32 -22.96
N PRO A 226 18.64 -18.38 -22.97
CA PRO A 226 18.62 -19.40 -24.03
C PRO A 226 17.29 -20.15 -24.20
N GLU A 227 16.55 -20.33 -23.10
CA GLU A 227 15.27 -21.05 -23.10
C GLU A 227 14.02 -20.16 -23.30
N LEU A 228 14.20 -18.84 -23.47
CA LEU A 228 13.10 -17.90 -23.72
C LEU A 228 13.26 -17.23 -25.09
N PRO A 229 12.29 -17.41 -26.00
CA PRO A 229 12.30 -16.68 -27.27
C PRO A 229 12.18 -15.17 -27.05
N ASP A 230 12.92 -14.39 -27.85
CA ASP A 230 12.81 -12.93 -27.92
C ASP A 230 12.42 -12.50 -29.35
N PRO A 231 11.14 -12.69 -29.73
CA PRO A 231 10.67 -12.42 -31.08
C PRO A 231 10.66 -10.92 -31.38
N THR A 232 10.53 -10.58 -32.66
CA THR A 232 10.25 -9.20 -33.08
C THR A 232 8.75 -9.00 -33.27
N VAL A 233 8.24 -7.89 -32.76
CA VAL A 233 6.85 -7.45 -32.91
C VAL A 233 6.83 -6.13 -33.67
N ARG A 234 5.91 -5.98 -34.61
CA ARG A 234 5.72 -4.72 -35.31
C ARG A 234 4.89 -3.76 -34.45
N ILE A 235 5.44 -2.59 -34.14
CA ILE A 235 4.82 -1.61 -33.25
C ILE A 235 4.25 -0.45 -34.05
N LEU A 236 2.96 -0.19 -33.86
CA LEU A 236 2.28 1.04 -34.27
C LEU A 236 2.66 2.16 -33.28
N PRO A 237 3.41 3.18 -33.72
CA PRO A 237 3.70 4.33 -32.88
C PRO A 237 2.43 5.17 -32.70
N GLY A 238 2.32 5.80 -31.54
CA GLY A 238 1.22 6.65 -31.14
C GLY A 238 1.65 7.65 -30.09
N ARG A 239 0.77 8.62 -29.88
CA ARG A 239 0.85 9.59 -28.80
C ARG A 239 0.19 9.00 -27.57
N ASN A 240 0.87 9.16 -26.44
CA ASN A 240 0.43 8.64 -25.16
C ASN A 240 0.33 9.77 -24.15
N HIS A 241 -0.78 9.80 -23.41
CA HIS A 241 -0.95 10.52 -22.17
C HIS A 241 0.12 10.12 -21.15
N GLY A 242 0.40 8.81 -21.07
CA GLY A 242 1.44 8.21 -20.23
C GLY A 242 0.90 7.67 -18.90
N ASP A 243 -0.06 8.36 -18.29
CA ASP A 243 -0.72 7.90 -17.05
C ASP A 243 -2.26 8.10 -17.00
N PRO A 244 -3.04 7.48 -17.90
CA PRO A 244 -4.50 7.64 -17.93
C PRO A 244 -5.20 6.78 -16.86
N HIS A 245 -4.92 7.01 -15.57
CA HIS A 245 -5.68 6.40 -14.49
C HIS A 245 -6.99 7.15 -14.20
N LEU A 246 -7.89 6.54 -13.43
CA LEU A 246 -9.27 7.04 -13.28
C LEU A 246 -9.37 8.43 -12.67
N ASP A 247 -8.46 8.79 -11.75
CA ASP A 247 -8.43 10.15 -11.16
C ASP A 247 -7.89 11.22 -12.13
N ASN A 248 -7.19 10.83 -13.20
CA ASN A 248 -6.71 11.75 -14.23
C ASN A 248 -7.74 11.97 -15.35
N ILE A 249 -8.93 11.38 -15.22
CA ILE A 249 -10.05 11.55 -16.14
C ILE A 249 -11.16 12.28 -15.37
N LEU A 250 -11.27 13.58 -15.62
CA LEU A 250 -12.32 14.40 -15.04
C LEU A 250 -13.52 14.43 -15.98
N VAL A 251 -14.69 14.10 -15.44
CA VAL A 251 -15.94 13.99 -16.20
C VAL A 251 -16.86 15.10 -15.74
N PRO A 252 -17.28 16.01 -16.64
CA PRO A 252 -18.29 17.01 -16.33
C PRO A 252 -19.59 16.34 -15.89
N ASP A 253 -20.25 16.96 -14.93
CA ASP A 253 -21.50 16.52 -14.36
C ASP A 253 -22.53 17.64 -14.48
N TRP A 254 -23.62 17.36 -15.18
CA TRP A 254 -24.74 18.27 -15.36
C TRP A 254 -25.95 17.72 -14.61
N GLU A 255 -26.32 18.38 -13.52
CA GLU A 255 -27.47 18.01 -12.70
C GLU A 255 -27.47 16.55 -12.20
N GLY A 256 -26.28 16.01 -11.87
CA GLY A 256 -26.10 14.64 -11.42
C GLY A 256 -25.83 13.63 -12.55
N VAL A 257 -25.88 14.08 -13.81
CA VAL A 257 -25.67 13.24 -15.00
C VAL A 257 -24.25 13.47 -15.54
N PRO A 258 -23.35 12.47 -15.41
CA PRO A 258 -22.02 12.57 -15.98
C PRO A 258 -22.10 12.60 -17.51
N GLN A 259 -21.27 13.42 -18.14
CA GLN A 259 -21.20 13.64 -19.60
C GLN A 259 -19.99 12.88 -20.17
N PRO A 260 -20.14 11.62 -20.63
CA PRO A 260 -19.01 10.74 -20.87
C PRO A 260 -18.10 11.19 -22.02
N ASP A 261 -18.66 11.85 -23.01
CA ASP A 261 -17.99 12.38 -24.21
C ASP A 261 -17.28 13.72 -23.97
N GLN A 262 -17.53 14.38 -22.83
CA GLN A 262 -16.93 15.67 -22.48
C GLN A 262 -15.79 15.54 -21.46
N TYR A 263 -15.25 14.34 -21.28
CA TYR A 263 -14.14 14.10 -20.36
C TYR A 263 -12.94 15.01 -20.64
N ARG A 264 -12.19 15.31 -19.58
CA ARG A 264 -10.94 16.07 -19.59
C ARG A 264 -9.84 15.23 -18.95
N LEU A 265 -8.71 15.11 -19.62
CA LEU A 265 -7.49 14.48 -19.12
C LEU A 265 -6.60 15.53 -18.48
N ILE A 266 -6.02 15.14 -17.35
CA ILE A 266 -5.07 15.93 -16.56
C ILE A 266 -3.81 15.12 -16.28
N ASP A 267 -2.75 15.78 -15.83
CA ASP A 267 -1.47 15.15 -15.47
C ASP A 267 -0.80 14.40 -16.64
N VAL A 268 -0.44 15.16 -17.67
CA VAL A 268 0.26 14.68 -18.87
C VAL A 268 1.79 14.73 -18.70
N CYS A 269 2.30 14.59 -17.47
CA CYS A 269 3.73 14.78 -17.18
C CYS A 269 4.64 13.80 -17.93
N THR A 270 4.12 12.61 -18.26
CA THR A 270 4.81 11.54 -19.00
C THR A 270 4.43 11.48 -20.48
N PHE A 271 3.83 12.55 -21.02
CA PHE A 271 3.42 12.61 -22.43
C PHE A 271 4.58 12.28 -23.38
N SER A 272 4.30 11.37 -24.32
CA SER A 272 5.19 10.97 -25.40
C SER A 272 4.46 11.05 -26.74
N ASP A 273 5.13 11.57 -27.76
CA ASP A 273 4.60 11.72 -29.11
C ASP A 273 4.86 10.51 -30.02
N SER A 274 5.60 9.51 -29.52
CA SER A 274 6.22 8.45 -30.33
C SER A 274 6.32 7.10 -29.62
N SER A 275 5.51 6.87 -28.59
CA SER A 275 5.45 5.60 -27.84
C SER A 275 4.53 4.58 -28.53
N ALA A 276 4.35 3.37 -27.97
CA ALA A 276 3.42 2.40 -28.54
C ALA A 276 1.97 2.84 -28.30
N LEU A 277 1.15 2.75 -29.34
CA LEU A 277 -0.28 3.11 -29.32
C LEU A 277 -1.10 2.40 -28.22
N GLY A 278 -0.67 1.21 -27.78
CA GLY A 278 -1.40 0.39 -26.82
C GLY A 278 -1.15 0.74 -25.35
N MET A 279 -0.16 1.59 -25.03
CA MET A 279 0.25 1.80 -23.64
C MET A 279 -0.85 2.45 -22.80
N ASP A 280 -1.46 3.54 -23.28
CA ASP A 280 -2.53 4.22 -22.56
C ASP A 280 -3.74 3.31 -22.36
N ILE A 281 -4.08 2.49 -23.37
CA ILE A 281 -5.21 1.56 -23.30
C ILE A 281 -4.94 0.46 -22.27
N ALA A 282 -3.71 -0.07 -22.23
CA ALA A 282 -3.29 -1.04 -21.22
C ALA A 282 -3.29 -0.41 -19.82
N THR A 283 -2.72 0.79 -19.64
CA THR A 283 -2.74 1.51 -18.36
C THR A 283 -4.16 1.75 -17.87
N LEU A 284 -5.04 2.26 -18.74
CA LEU A 284 -6.44 2.53 -18.41
C LEU A 284 -7.18 1.25 -17.99
N LEU A 285 -6.95 0.14 -18.72
CA LEU A 285 -7.52 -1.16 -18.38
C LEU A 285 -7.01 -1.66 -17.03
N LEU A 286 -5.72 -1.58 -16.74
CA LEU A 286 -5.20 -2.07 -15.47
C LEU A 286 -5.63 -1.19 -14.30
N ALA A 287 -5.56 0.14 -14.44
CA ALA A 287 -6.04 1.11 -13.45
C ALA A 287 -7.52 0.86 -13.10
N SER A 288 -8.29 0.45 -14.10
CA SER A 288 -9.69 0.11 -13.93
C SER A 288 -10.00 -1.11 -13.10
N LEU A 289 -9.08 -2.08 -13.12
CA LEU A 289 -9.28 -3.38 -12.50
C LEU A 289 -8.71 -3.40 -11.08
N VAL A 290 -7.96 -2.38 -10.66
CA VAL A 290 -7.39 -2.25 -9.31
C VAL A 290 -8.43 -2.50 -8.21
N PRO A 291 -9.67 -1.95 -8.24
CA PRO A 291 -10.65 -2.23 -7.19
C PRO A 291 -10.97 -3.73 -7.04
N TYR A 292 -11.09 -4.45 -8.16
CA TYR A 292 -11.37 -5.90 -8.16
C TYR A 292 -10.17 -6.70 -7.64
N VAL A 293 -8.96 -6.28 -8.02
CA VAL A 293 -7.72 -6.91 -7.56
C VAL A 293 -7.50 -6.68 -6.06
N ARG A 294 -7.94 -5.53 -5.52
CA ARG A 294 -7.87 -5.21 -4.08
C ARG A 294 -8.91 -5.95 -3.24
N ALA A 295 -10.06 -6.26 -3.80
CA ALA A 295 -11.18 -6.89 -3.08
C ALA A 295 -11.01 -8.40 -2.82
N SER A 296 -9.82 -8.98 -3.06
CA SER A 296 -9.54 -10.42 -2.86
C SER A 296 -10.56 -11.35 -3.51
N LEU A 297 -10.77 -11.22 -4.83
CA LEU A 297 -11.64 -12.12 -5.61
C LEU A 297 -11.33 -13.61 -5.32
N PRO A 298 -12.33 -14.51 -5.41
CA PRO A 298 -12.10 -15.96 -5.35
C PRO A 298 -11.00 -16.41 -6.32
N PRO A 299 -10.16 -17.39 -5.97
CA PRO A 299 -9.06 -17.86 -6.84
C PRO A 299 -9.49 -18.16 -8.28
N GLU A 300 -10.63 -18.83 -8.45
CA GLU A 300 -11.18 -19.19 -9.76
C GLU A 300 -11.49 -17.95 -10.61
N GLN A 301 -12.13 -16.93 -10.03
CA GLN A 301 -12.44 -15.69 -10.73
C GLN A 301 -11.17 -14.87 -11.04
N ARG A 302 -10.15 -14.92 -10.17
CA ARG A 302 -8.86 -14.28 -10.42
C ARG A 302 -8.17 -14.89 -11.63
N HIS A 303 -8.18 -16.21 -11.74
CA HIS A 303 -7.60 -16.93 -12.87
C HIS A 303 -8.40 -16.75 -14.16
N ALA A 304 -9.73 -16.79 -14.07
CA ALA A 304 -10.61 -16.51 -15.20
C ALA A 304 -10.38 -15.09 -15.74
N LEU A 305 -10.24 -14.08 -14.87
CA LEU A 305 -9.95 -12.70 -15.28
C LEU A 305 -8.57 -12.57 -15.95
N LEU A 306 -7.53 -13.23 -15.44
CA LEU A 306 -6.21 -13.26 -16.09
C LEU A 306 -6.30 -13.80 -17.51
N ARG A 307 -6.95 -14.95 -17.68
CA ARG A 307 -7.13 -15.60 -18.98
C ARG A 307 -7.94 -14.73 -19.92
N PHE A 308 -9.06 -14.17 -19.45
CA PHE A 308 -9.92 -13.31 -20.25
C PHE A 308 -9.24 -12.02 -20.74
N LEU A 309 -8.29 -11.47 -19.96
CA LEU A 309 -7.52 -10.29 -20.36
C LEU A 309 -6.54 -10.57 -21.51
N VAL A 310 -5.97 -11.77 -21.57
CA VAL A 310 -4.98 -12.12 -22.60
C VAL A 310 -5.64 -12.81 -23.80
N ASP A 311 -6.64 -13.65 -23.56
CA ASP A 311 -7.44 -14.37 -24.56
C ASP A 311 -8.95 -14.23 -24.24
N PRO A 312 -9.70 -13.35 -24.94
CA PRO A 312 -11.09 -13.05 -24.64
C PRO A 312 -12.05 -14.10 -25.23
N SER A 313 -11.67 -15.38 -25.21
CA SER A 313 -12.57 -16.45 -25.61
C SER A 313 -13.80 -16.48 -24.68
N ALA A 314 -14.99 -16.71 -25.27
CA ALA A 314 -16.26 -16.67 -24.55
C ALA A 314 -16.32 -17.65 -23.37
N THR A 315 -15.49 -18.69 -23.40
CA THR A 315 -15.40 -19.74 -22.39
C THR A 315 -14.99 -19.22 -21.01
N HIS A 316 -14.15 -18.18 -20.92
CA HIS A 316 -13.72 -17.63 -19.62
C HIS A 316 -14.63 -16.51 -19.11
N ARG A 317 -15.49 -15.97 -19.96
CA ARG A 317 -16.35 -14.82 -19.67
C ARG A 317 -17.43 -15.15 -18.64
N ALA A 318 -17.95 -16.38 -18.66
CA ALA A 318 -19.00 -16.83 -17.75
C ALA A 318 -18.51 -16.96 -16.29
N ASP A 319 -17.20 -17.14 -16.10
CA ASP A 319 -16.58 -17.43 -14.80
C ASP A 319 -16.09 -16.17 -14.07
N ILE A 320 -16.39 -14.97 -14.60
CA ILE A 320 -15.92 -13.68 -14.07
C ILE A 320 -17.12 -12.86 -13.61
N VAL A 321 -16.95 -12.10 -12.52
CA VAL A 321 -17.96 -11.13 -12.08
C VAL A 321 -18.38 -10.21 -13.23
N PRO A 322 -19.70 -10.07 -13.51
CA PRO A 322 -20.20 -9.34 -14.69
C PRO A 322 -19.63 -7.92 -14.82
N ARG A 323 -19.41 -7.23 -13.70
CA ARG A 323 -18.88 -5.87 -13.67
C ARG A 323 -17.43 -5.78 -14.19
N ALA A 324 -16.58 -6.76 -13.87
CA ALA A 324 -15.22 -6.80 -14.42
C ALA A 324 -15.24 -7.11 -15.92
N VAL A 325 -16.14 -7.99 -16.38
CA VAL A 325 -16.35 -8.24 -17.82
C VAL A 325 -16.75 -6.97 -18.55
N GLN A 326 -17.71 -6.21 -18.01
CA GLN A 326 -18.14 -4.93 -18.58
C GLN A 326 -16.98 -3.93 -18.66
N ARG A 327 -16.12 -3.86 -17.63
CA ARG A 327 -14.91 -3.02 -17.62
C ARG A 327 -13.92 -3.39 -18.73
N VAL A 328 -13.63 -4.69 -18.88
CA VAL A 328 -12.75 -5.18 -19.94
C VAL A 328 -13.35 -4.89 -21.31
N THR A 329 -14.65 -5.12 -21.50
CA THR A 329 -15.34 -4.81 -22.76
C THR A 329 -15.32 -3.32 -23.08
N ALA A 330 -15.55 -2.45 -22.09
CA ALA A 330 -15.55 -1.00 -22.27
C ALA A 330 -14.20 -0.48 -22.79
N VAL A 331 -13.08 -1.06 -22.33
CA VAL A 331 -11.74 -0.63 -22.72
C VAL A 331 -11.19 -1.44 -23.90
N ARG A 332 -10.98 -2.76 -23.70
CA ARG A 332 -10.28 -3.63 -24.66
C ARG A 332 -11.11 -3.89 -25.91
N ASP A 333 -12.38 -4.28 -25.77
CA ASP A 333 -13.20 -4.65 -26.93
C ASP A 333 -13.54 -3.41 -27.78
N THR A 334 -13.74 -2.25 -27.13
CA THR A 334 -13.86 -0.95 -27.82
C THR A 334 -12.60 -0.68 -28.66
N ALA A 335 -11.41 -0.79 -28.07
CA ALA A 335 -10.15 -0.59 -28.78
C ALA A 335 -9.99 -1.57 -29.95
N LEU A 336 -10.24 -2.86 -29.72
CA LEU A 336 -10.14 -3.89 -30.75
C LEU A 336 -11.10 -3.64 -31.92
N ARG A 337 -12.34 -3.23 -31.65
CA ARG A 337 -13.33 -2.91 -32.69
C ARG A 337 -12.86 -1.74 -33.57
N ILE A 338 -12.34 -0.68 -32.95
CA ILE A 338 -11.77 0.48 -33.67
C ILE A 338 -10.59 0.04 -34.54
N MET A 339 -9.67 -0.74 -33.98
CA MET A 339 -8.47 -1.17 -34.69
C MET A 339 -8.78 -2.16 -35.82
N ARG A 340 -9.77 -3.04 -35.65
CA ARG A 340 -10.28 -3.89 -36.74
C ARG A 340 -10.93 -3.08 -37.85
N ALA A 341 -11.75 -2.09 -37.52
CA ALA A 341 -12.34 -1.19 -38.52
C ALA A 341 -11.26 -0.42 -39.33
N ARG A 342 -10.13 -0.12 -38.69
CA ARG A 342 -8.95 0.50 -39.33
C ARG A 342 -7.97 -0.50 -39.96
N ARG A 343 -8.34 -1.80 -40.07
CA ARG A 343 -7.52 -2.89 -40.65
C ARG A 343 -6.18 -3.14 -39.95
N TRP A 344 -6.10 -2.82 -38.67
CA TRP A 344 -4.93 -3.04 -37.81
C TRP A 344 -5.15 -4.14 -36.76
N GLY A 345 -6.24 -4.92 -36.85
CA GLY A 345 -6.65 -5.90 -35.84
C GLY A 345 -5.54 -6.85 -35.38
N ASP A 346 -4.97 -7.64 -36.29
CA ASP A 346 -3.98 -8.67 -35.95
C ASP A 346 -2.72 -8.09 -35.30
N GLN A 347 -2.25 -6.97 -35.84
CA GLN A 347 -1.07 -6.29 -35.32
C GLN A 347 -1.37 -5.62 -33.97
N TRP A 348 -2.55 -5.03 -33.82
CA TRP A 348 -3.01 -4.45 -32.56
C TRP A 348 -3.06 -5.49 -31.46
N GLU A 349 -3.62 -6.68 -31.71
CA GLU A 349 -3.74 -7.71 -30.68
C GLU A 349 -2.37 -8.15 -30.15
N THR A 350 -1.38 -8.32 -31.05
CA THR A 350 0.00 -8.67 -30.67
C THR A 350 0.67 -7.53 -29.88
N GLN A 351 0.56 -6.30 -30.37
CA GLN A 351 1.11 -5.13 -29.69
C GLN A 351 0.44 -4.88 -28.33
N PHE A 352 -0.88 -5.08 -28.23
CA PHE A 352 -1.64 -4.87 -27.00
C PHE A 352 -1.19 -5.85 -25.91
N LEU A 353 -0.91 -7.12 -26.23
CA LEU A 353 -0.36 -8.08 -25.28
C LEU A 353 1.01 -7.64 -24.74
N LEU A 354 1.87 -7.10 -25.62
CA LEU A 354 3.17 -6.58 -25.21
C LEU A 354 3.03 -5.33 -24.32
N CYS A 355 2.11 -4.41 -24.65
CA CYS A 355 1.79 -3.24 -23.82
C CYS A 355 1.19 -3.66 -22.47
N LEU A 356 0.33 -4.68 -22.47
CA LEU A 356 -0.30 -5.25 -21.28
C LEU A 356 0.75 -5.89 -20.37
N GLN A 357 1.71 -6.63 -20.92
CA GLN A 357 2.84 -7.18 -20.17
C GLN A 357 3.66 -6.08 -19.51
N ALA A 358 4.07 -5.06 -20.27
CA ALA A 358 4.84 -3.94 -19.75
C ALA A 358 4.09 -3.22 -18.63
N ARG A 359 2.81 -2.90 -18.84
CA ARG A 359 2.03 -2.19 -17.82
C ARG A 359 1.67 -3.06 -16.63
N ALA A 360 1.47 -4.36 -16.79
CA ALA A 360 1.31 -5.27 -15.68
C ALA A 360 2.56 -5.32 -14.79
N LEU A 361 3.76 -5.35 -15.39
CA LEU A 361 5.01 -5.20 -14.65
C LEU A 361 5.12 -3.84 -13.94
N LEU A 362 4.73 -2.74 -14.60
CA LEU A 362 4.72 -1.43 -13.97
C LEU A 362 3.79 -1.39 -12.74
N PHE A 363 2.62 -2.03 -12.81
CA PHE A 363 1.67 -2.08 -11.69
C PHE A 363 2.20 -2.89 -10.49
N THR A 364 3.20 -3.75 -10.66
CA THR A 364 3.86 -4.39 -9.51
C THR A 364 4.69 -3.40 -8.69
N SER A 365 5.00 -2.21 -9.23
CA SER A 365 5.76 -1.18 -8.54
C SER A 365 4.92 -0.26 -7.63
N TYR A 366 3.60 -0.27 -7.77
CA TYR A 366 2.73 0.65 -7.04
C TYR A 366 2.48 0.16 -5.61
N SER A 367 3.03 0.88 -4.64
CA SER A 367 2.90 0.57 -3.21
C SER A 367 1.47 0.72 -2.67
N SER A 368 0.61 1.49 -3.36
CA SER A 368 -0.81 1.61 -3.06
C SER A 368 -1.60 0.33 -3.37
N ILE A 369 -1.01 -0.59 -4.14
CA ILE A 369 -1.59 -1.89 -4.47
C ILE A 369 -1.07 -2.92 -3.45
N PRO A 370 -1.96 -3.65 -2.75
CA PRO A 370 -1.56 -4.72 -1.84
C PRO A 370 -0.68 -5.76 -2.54
N GLU A 371 0.15 -6.46 -1.78
CA GLU A 371 1.05 -7.50 -2.30
C GLU A 371 0.33 -8.58 -3.10
N SER A 372 -0.83 -9.05 -2.63
CA SER A 372 -1.67 -10.01 -3.37
C SER A 372 -2.07 -9.47 -4.75
N GLY A 373 -2.31 -8.16 -4.84
CA GLY A 373 -2.60 -7.48 -6.10
C GLY A 373 -1.38 -7.31 -6.99
N ARG A 374 -0.23 -6.92 -6.43
CA ARG A 374 1.04 -6.85 -7.17
C ARG A 374 1.45 -8.22 -7.72
N ALA A 375 1.27 -9.29 -6.94
CA ALA A 375 1.47 -10.66 -7.40
C ALA A 375 0.49 -11.06 -8.51
N TRP A 376 -0.78 -10.61 -8.45
CA TRP A 376 -1.74 -10.80 -9.53
C TRP A 376 -1.29 -10.11 -10.82
N PHE A 377 -0.76 -8.88 -10.76
CA PHE A 377 -0.20 -8.21 -11.93
C PHE A 377 1.06 -8.89 -12.46
N ALA A 378 1.92 -9.45 -11.61
CA ALA A 378 3.06 -10.26 -12.05
C ALA A 378 2.61 -11.53 -12.81
N ARG A 379 1.55 -12.20 -12.33
CA ARG A 379 0.90 -13.30 -13.06
C ARG A 379 0.36 -12.81 -14.41
N LEU A 380 -0.33 -11.67 -14.45
CA LEU A 380 -0.85 -11.10 -15.70
C LEU A 380 0.26 -10.83 -16.72
N ALA A 381 1.42 -10.32 -16.27
CA ALA A 381 2.56 -10.13 -17.14
C ALA A 381 3.05 -11.46 -17.76
N ALA A 382 3.09 -12.54 -16.97
CA ALA A 382 3.47 -13.86 -17.45
C ALA A 382 2.45 -14.45 -18.44
N HIS A 383 1.16 -14.28 -18.16
CA HIS A 383 0.07 -14.71 -19.06
C HIS A 383 0.11 -13.93 -20.38
N ALA A 384 0.33 -12.61 -20.33
CA ALA A 384 0.41 -11.76 -21.51
C ALA A 384 1.65 -12.10 -22.36
N GLY A 385 2.81 -12.31 -21.72
CA GLY A 385 4.03 -12.78 -22.38
C GLY A 385 3.86 -14.17 -22.99
N GLY A 386 3.21 -15.10 -22.28
CA GLY A 386 2.93 -16.45 -22.79
C GLY A 386 2.04 -16.43 -24.04
N GLU A 387 0.97 -15.65 -24.02
CA GLU A 387 0.08 -15.50 -25.17
C GLU A 387 0.77 -14.78 -26.34
N LEU A 388 1.58 -13.77 -26.07
CA LEU A 388 2.41 -13.10 -27.06
C LEU A 388 3.36 -14.09 -27.77
N LEU A 389 4.06 -14.93 -27.01
CA LEU A 389 4.96 -15.94 -27.57
C LEU A 389 4.22 -16.97 -28.42
N LYS A 390 3.01 -17.40 -28.04
CA LYS A 390 2.19 -18.31 -28.86
C LYS A 390 1.82 -17.69 -30.22
N ARG A 391 1.48 -16.41 -30.26
CA ARG A 391 1.09 -15.70 -31.50
C ARG A 391 2.27 -15.36 -32.42
N THR A 392 3.47 -15.26 -31.85
CA THR A 392 4.69 -14.89 -32.58
C THR A 392 5.57 -16.08 -32.95
N ALA A 393 5.42 -17.23 -32.28
CA ALA A 393 6.09 -18.46 -32.64
C ALA A 393 5.46 -19.07 -33.90
N ALA A 394 6.26 -19.20 -34.97
CA ALA A 394 5.92 -20.05 -36.10
C ALA A 394 6.04 -21.53 -35.70
N SER A 395 5.04 -22.06 -34.98
CA SER A 395 4.77 -23.50 -34.82
C SER A 395 5.98 -24.45 -34.65
N THR A 396 6.95 -24.18 -33.76
CA THR A 396 7.96 -25.19 -33.39
C THR A 396 8.46 -24.98 -31.96
N GLY A 397 7.83 -25.68 -31.01
CA GLY A 397 8.29 -25.79 -29.62
C GLY A 397 7.30 -26.62 -28.80
N PRO A 398 7.76 -27.48 -27.87
CA PRO A 398 6.91 -28.45 -27.19
C PRO A 398 5.81 -27.76 -26.37
N ASP A 399 4.67 -28.45 -26.38
CA ASP A 399 3.33 -27.94 -26.13
C ASP A 399 3.19 -27.27 -24.75
N ALA A 400 2.71 -26.02 -24.72
CA ALA A 400 2.37 -25.29 -23.50
C ALA A 400 1.08 -25.82 -22.81
N THR A 401 0.70 -27.06 -23.10
CA THR A 401 -0.60 -27.67 -22.81
C THR A 401 -0.56 -28.63 -21.62
N SER A 402 0.62 -29.02 -21.11
CA SER A 402 0.71 -29.86 -19.92
C SER A 402 0.35 -29.06 -18.66
N ARG A 403 -0.95 -29.02 -18.34
CA ARG A 403 -1.43 -28.49 -17.07
C ARG A 403 -0.84 -29.34 -15.94
N GLN A 404 -0.26 -28.68 -14.94
CA GLN A 404 0.06 -29.27 -13.64
C GLN A 404 -0.86 -28.63 -12.59
N PRO A 405 -2.08 -29.17 -12.37
CA PRO A 405 -3.02 -28.61 -11.41
C PRO A 405 -2.39 -28.51 -10.01
N GLY A 406 -2.55 -27.37 -9.35
CA GLY A 406 -2.03 -27.13 -8.00
C GLY A 406 -0.60 -26.56 -7.92
N ARG A 407 0.15 -26.50 -9.03
CA ARG A 407 1.46 -25.82 -9.06
C ARG A 407 1.28 -24.33 -9.38
N ASP A 408 1.76 -23.47 -8.48
CA ASP A 408 1.79 -22.02 -8.66
C ASP A 408 3.11 -21.50 -8.12
N SER A 409 3.97 -20.97 -9.00
CA SER A 409 5.27 -20.38 -8.63
C SER A 409 5.15 -19.17 -7.72
N PHE A 410 3.96 -18.57 -7.63
CA PHE A 410 3.65 -17.49 -6.69
C PHE A 410 3.04 -17.98 -5.37
N ALA A 411 2.85 -19.31 -5.20
CA ALA A 411 2.43 -19.96 -3.97
C ALA A 411 3.49 -20.95 -3.42
N ASP A 412 4.47 -21.34 -4.24
CA ASP A 412 5.52 -22.31 -3.88
C ASP A 412 6.55 -21.71 -2.89
N PRO A 413 6.84 -22.38 -1.75
CA PRO A 413 7.81 -21.92 -0.76
C PRO A 413 9.26 -21.92 -1.24
N VAL A 414 9.56 -22.50 -2.42
CA VAL A 414 10.90 -22.50 -3.03
C VAL A 414 11.23 -21.15 -3.68
N PHE A 415 10.22 -20.35 -4.04
CA PHE A 415 10.38 -18.98 -4.58
C PHE A 415 9.98 -17.89 -3.57
N ALA A 416 9.27 -18.26 -2.51
CA ALA A 416 9.04 -17.38 -1.37
C ALA A 416 10.24 -17.43 -0.42
N ALA A 417 11.28 -16.62 -0.68
CA ALA A 417 12.08 -16.15 0.44
C ALA A 417 11.11 -15.51 1.46
N PRO A 418 11.15 -15.87 2.75
CA PRO A 418 10.20 -15.34 3.72
C PRO A 418 10.41 -13.83 3.80
N ARG A 419 9.39 -13.10 3.33
CA ARG A 419 9.44 -11.69 3.05
C ARG A 419 9.20 -10.91 4.33
N ALA A 420 10.09 -9.98 4.65
CA ALA A 420 9.74 -8.87 5.51
C ALA A 420 8.80 -7.94 4.70
N ALA A 421 7.55 -7.78 5.12
CA ALA A 421 6.60 -6.79 4.61
C ALA A 421 7.24 -5.38 4.45
N PRO A 422 6.78 -4.59 3.46
CA PRO A 422 7.34 -3.27 3.19
C PRO A 422 7.15 -2.32 4.39
N PRO A 423 8.11 -1.40 4.65
CA PRO A 423 8.03 -0.43 5.73
C PRO A 423 6.74 0.40 5.66
N ILE A 424 5.79 0.11 6.55
CA ILE A 424 4.58 0.91 6.82
C ILE A 424 5.03 2.28 7.31
N THR A 425 4.89 3.31 6.46
CA THR A 425 5.35 4.66 6.77
C THR A 425 4.41 5.38 7.72
N PHE A 426 4.68 5.32 9.02
CA PHE A 426 4.09 6.24 9.99
C PHE A 426 4.81 7.59 9.89
N VAL A 427 4.10 8.62 9.38
CA VAL A 427 4.62 10.00 9.37
C VAL A 427 4.11 10.72 10.62
N PRO A 428 4.96 10.96 11.64
CA PRO A 428 4.54 11.35 13.00
C PRO A 428 3.97 12.76 13.13
N ASN A 429 3.97 13.52 12.03
CA ASN A 429 3.54 14.92 12.01
C ASN A 429 2.09 15.10 11.54
N GLN A 430 1.34 14.01 11.33
CA GLN A 430 -0.09 14.10 11.09
C GLN A 430 -0.81 13.91 12.42
N THR A 431 -1.57 14.92 12.83
CA THR A 431 -2.63 14.75 13.85
C THR A 431 -3.48 13.52 13.49
N PRO A 432 -3.99 12.73 14.46
CA PRO A 432 -4.88 11.61 14.16
C PRO A 432 -6.01 12.10 13.25
N ARG A 433 -6.09 11.56 12.03
CA ARG A 433 -6.83 12.23 10.95
C ARG A 433 -8.34 12.09 11.05
N THR A 434 -8.84 11.04 11.70
CA THR A 434 -10.27 10.87 11.92
C THR A 434 -10.54 9.99 13.13
N HIS A 435 -11.25 10.52 14.14
CA HIS A 435 -11.94 9.67 15.13
C HIS A 435 -13.08 8.95 14.41
N LEU A 436 -13.10 7.62 14.44
CA LEU A 436 -14.14 6.86 13.73
C LEU A 436 -15.37 6.68 14.61
N TRP A 437 -15.19 6.14 15.82
CA TRP A 437 -16.26 5.92 16.78
C TRP A 437 -15.71 5.60 18.17
N THR A 438 -16.61 5.65 19.16
CA THR A 438 -16.38 5.18 20.52
C THR A 438 -17.52 4.26 20.93
N ALA A 439 -17.21 3.18 21.65
CA ALA A 439 -18.18 2.28 22.25
C ALA A 439 -17.85 2.05 23.73
N SER A 440 -18.87 1.82 24.56
CA SER A 440 -18.65 1.27 25.89
C SER A 440 -18.58 -0.24 25.76
N THR A 441 -17.45 -0.82 26.14
CA THR A 441 -17.30 -2.27 26.22
C THR A 441 -18.05 -2.82 27.43
N GLY A 442 -18.42 -2.00 28.42
CA GLY A 442 -18.94 -2.47 29.71
C GLY A 442 -17.96 -3.31 30.52
N VAL A 443 -16.67 -3.35 30.13
CA VAL A 443 -15.60 -4.08 30.79
C VAL A 443 -14.73 -3.07 31.56
N GLN A 444 -14.99 -2.94 32.86
CA GLN A 444 -14.12 -2.19 33.78
C GLN A 444 -13.03 -3.12 34.33
N ASP A 445 -12.15 -3.59 33.46
CA ASP A 445 -11.05 -4.50 33.83
C ASP A 445 -9.71 -3.97 33.32
N THR A 446 -8.78 -3.71 34.25
CA THR A 446 -7.42 -3.25 33.94
C THR A 446 -6.55 -4.31 33.26
N ARG A 447 -7.04 -5.55 33.19
CA ARG A 447 -6.44 -6.66 32.44
C ARG A 447 -7.06 -6.84 31.05
N ALA A 448 -8.07 -6.05 30.69
CA ALA A 448 -8.65 -6.14 29.37
C ALA A 448 -7.62 -5.72 28.30
N VAL A 449 -7.62 -6.43 27.18
CA VAL A 449 -6.78 -6.14 26.03
C VAL A 449 -7.59 -5.93 24.78
N VAL A 450 -7.02 -5.14 23.87
CA VAL A 450 -7.59 -4.85 22.57
C VAL A 450 -6.68 -5.40 21.47
N GLY A 451 -7.30 -5.85 20.38
CA GLY A 451 -6.65 -6.36 19.18
C GLY A 451 -7.51 -6.16 17.94
N PHE A 452 -6.90 -6.35 16.77
CA PHE A 452 -7.60 -6.36 15.50
C PHE A 452 -7.68 -7.79 14.94
N GLY A 453 -8.87 -8.16 14.51
CA GLY A 453 -9.17 -9.35 13.71
C GLY A 453 -9.06 -9.09 12.20
N PRO A 454 -9.32 -10.11 11.36
CA PRO A 454 -9.50 -9.91 9.93
C PRO A 454 -10.71 -9.00 9.62
N ASP A 455 -10.77 -8.52 8.39
CA ASP A 455 -11.83 -7.60 7.91
C ASP A 455 -11.96 -6.31 8.74
N HIS A 456 -10.85 -5.89 9.38
CA HIS A 456 -10.80 -4.76 10.30
C HIS A 456 -11.75 -4.90 11.51
N THR A 457 -11.98 -6.12 11.97
CA THR A 457 -12.74 -6.36 13.21
C THR A 457 -11.93 -5.90 14.42
N VAL A 458 -12.56 -5.24 15.39
CA VAL A 458 -11.95 -4.82 16.65
C VAL A 458 -12.41 -5.80 17.73
N VAL A 459 -11.47 -6.29 18.53
CA VAL A 459 -11.71 -7.32 19.53
C VAL A 459 -11.22 -6.81 20.89
N VAL A 460 -12.07 -6.94 21.91
CA VAL A 460 -11.70 -6.70 23.31
C VAL A 460 -11.84 -8.01 24.08
N VAL A 461 -10.80 -8.39 24.81
CA VAL A 461 -10.78 -9.58 25.68
C VAL A 461 -10.65 -9.13 27.12
N ASP A 462 -11.61 -9.47 27.98
CA ASP A 462 -11.57 -9.10 29.40
C ASP A 462 -10.69 -10.04 30.24
N GLY A 463 -10.50 -9.73 31.52
CA GLY A 463 -9.69 -10.54 32.43
C GLY A 463 -10.27 -11.92 32.76
N GLN A 464 -11.49 -12.26 32.34
CA GLN A 464 -12.04 -13.62 32.40
C GLN A 464 -11.88 -14.36 31.05
N GLY A 465 -11.31 -13.70 30.05
CA GLY A 465 -11.23 -14.21 28.68
C GLY A 465 -12.55 -14.12 27.92
N ALA A 466 -13.50 -13.28 28.37
CA ALA A 466 -14.69 -12.98 27.58
C ALA A 466 -14.29 -12.09 26.40
N VAL A 467 -14.85 -12.36 25.23
CA VAL A 467 -14.53 -11.69 23.98
C VAL A 467 -15.71 -10.84 23.55
N LYS A 468 -15.47 -9.55 23.31
CA LYS A 468 -16.40 -8.63 22.66
C LYS A 468 -15.81 -8.16 21.33
N ARG A 469 -16.66 -7.98 20.32
CA ARG A 469 -16.22 -7.73 18.94
C ARG A 469 -17.05 -6.63 18.30
N TRP A 470 -16.42 -5.85 17.44
CA TRP A 470 -17.08 -4.83 16.62
C TRP A 470 -16.49 -4.83 15.22
N THR A 471 -17.26 -4.45 14.21
CA THR A 471 -16.69 -4.04 12.92
C THR A 471 -15.92 -2.73 13.08
N VAL A 472 -15.05 -2.39 12.11
CA VAL A 472 -14.41 -1.06 12.07
C VAL A 472 -15.39 0.10 11.94
N SER A 473 -16.65 -0.15 11.56
CA SER A 473 -17.71 0.85 11.55
C SER A 473 -18.44 1.00 12.90
N GLY A 474 -18.05 0.24 13.92
CA GLY A 474 -18.62 0.28 15.26
C GLY A 474 -19.86 -0.59 15.46
N THR A 475 -20.19 -1.46 14.49
CA THR A 475 -21.30 -2.41 14.63
C THR A 475 -20.87 -3.57 15.53
N GLU A 476 -21.56 -3.79 16.64
CA GLU A 476 -21.27 -4.90 17.56
C GLU A 476 -21.52 -6.26 16.87
N LEU A 477 -20.59 -7.19 17.09
CA LEU A 477 -20.62 -8.55 16.55
C LEU A 477 -20.77 -9.55 17.71
N PRO A 478 -21.32 -10.76 17.45
CA PRO A 478 -21.47 -11.78 18.49
C PRO A 478 -20.15 -12.09 19.21
N GLY A 479 -20.14 -11.96 20.53
CA GLY A 479 -18.98 -12.25 21.38
C GLY A 479 -18.96 -13.67 21.93
N ALA A 480 -18.11 -13.90 22.93
CA ALA A 480 -18.06 -15.12 23.72
C ALA A 480 -17.95 -14.78 25.21
N GLY A 481 -18.66 -15.50 26.07
CA GLY A 481 -18.47 -15.37 27.53
C GLY A 481 -17.10 -15.87 27.99
N GLY A 482 -16.60 -15.35 29.11
CA GLY A 482 -15.34 -15.78 29.71
C GLY A 482 -15.42 -17.16 30.35
N THR A 483 -14.26 -17.72 30.70
CA THR A 483 -14.15 -18.98 31.45
C THR A 483 -13.19 -18.83 32.64
N SER A 484 -13.41 -19.63 33.67
CA SER A 484 -12.50 -19.72 34.83
C SER A 484 -11.32 -20.65 34.50
N PRO A 485 -10.11 -20.42 35.05
CA PRO A 485 -9.71 -19.31 35.91
C PRO A 485 -9.40 -18.03 35.13
N ALA A 486 -9.55 -16.87 35.77
CA ALA A 486 -9.23 -15.56 35.20
C ALA A 486 -7.78 -15.48 34.66
N LEU A 487 -7.57 -14.57 33.70
CA LEU A 487 -6.26 -14.17 33.23
C LEU A 487 -5.41 -13.64 34.39
N ARG A 488 -4.15 -14.08 34.45
CA ARG A 488 -3.17 -13.58 35.43
C ARG A 488 -2.73 -12.17 35.06
N LEU A 489 -2.54 -11.90 33.76
CA LEU A 489 -2.05 -10.63 33.20
C LEU A 489 -2.75 -10.33 31.87
N GLY A 490 -2.90 -9.05 31.51
CA GLY A 490 -3.61 -8.66 30.28
C GLY A 490 -2.96 -9.19 28.99
N HIS A 491 -1.63 -9.28 28.91
CA HIS A 491 -0.92 -9.81 27.74
C HIS A 491 -1.08 -11.33 27.52
N GLN A 492 -1.98 -11.99 28.26
CA GLN A 492 -2.34 -13.40 28.08
C GLN A 492 -3.53 -13.61 27.15
N ALA A 493 -3.89 -12.62 26.34
CA ALA A 493 -4.84 -12.82 25.25
C ALA A 493 -4.36 -12.14 23.97
N LEU A 494 -4.65 -12.76 22.82
CA LEU A 494 -4.27 -12.30 21.48
C LEU A 494 -5.41 -12.51 20.50
N ALA A 495 -5.61 -11.55 19.60
CA ALA A 495 -6.49 -11.69 18.43
C ALA A 495 -5.63 -11.97 17.19
N SER A 496 -6.02 -12.95 16.38
CA SER A 496 -5.40 -13.19 15.07
C SER A 496 -5.88 -12.13 14.08
N SER A 497 -4.97 -11.60 13.24
CA SER A 497 -5.36 -10.64 12.20
C SER A 497 -5.77 -11.30 10.88
N LEU A 498 -5.59 -12.63 10.74
CA LEU A 498 -5.99 -13.40 9.56
C LEU A 498 -7.23 -14.25 9.77
N THR A 499 -7.33 -14.85 10.95
CA THR A 499 -8.46 -15.71 11.29
C THR A 499 -9.31 -14.98 12.30
N HIS A 500 -10.63 -15.15 12.23
CA HIS A 500 -11.55 -14.63 13.23
C HIS A 500 -11.39 -15.47 14.52
N SER A 501 -10.21 -15.42 15.13
CA SER A 501 -9.81 -16.27 16.27
C SER A 501 -9.16 -15.45 17.38
N VAL A 502 -9.41 -15.85 18.62
CA VAL A 502 -8.84 -15.28 19.83
C VAL A 502 -8.22 -16.41 20.63
N VAL A 503 -7.01 -16.18 21.12
CA VAL A 503 -6.29 -17.12 21.99
C VAL A 503 -6.14 -16.50 23.36
N VAL A 504 -6.42 -17.30 24.39
CA VAL A 504 -6.36 -16.92 25.79
C VAL A 504 -5.49 -17.93 26.53
N ALA A 505 -4.36 -17.50 27.08
CA ALA A 505 -3.51 -18.36 27.89
C ALA A 505 -4.04 -18.47 29.31
N ARG A 506 -4.14 -19.71 29.76
CA ARG A 506 -4.56 -20.08 31.11
C ARG A 506 -3.47 -20.90 31.79
N PRO A 507 -3.50 -21.06 33.12
CA PRO A 507 -2.60 -21.97 33.81
C PRO A 507 -2.66 -23.39 33.21
N GLY A 508 -1.58 -23.79 32.53
CA GLY A 508 -1.45 -25.11 31.91
C GLY A 508 -2.28 -25.36 30.64
N ALA A 509 -2.85 -24.32 30.02
CA ALA A 509 -3.63 -24.48 28.79
C ALA A 509 -3.67 -23.22 27.91
N LEU A 510 -3.95 -23.39 26.61
CA LEU A 510 -4.41 -22.34 25.70
C LEU A 510 -5.86 -22.61 25.31
N ASP A 511 -6.73 -21.64 25.58
CA ASP A 511 -8.08 -21.64 25.02
C ASP A 511 -8.05 -20.92 23.68
N ILE A 512 -8.56 -21.56 22.63
CA ILE A 512 -8.69 -20.98 21.30
C ILE A 512 -10.18 -20.85 20.98
N LEU A 513 -10.63 -19.63 20.78
CA LEU A 513 -11.98 -19.31 20.34
C LEU A 513 -11.95 -18.92 18.86
N ARG A 514 -12.79 -19.55 18.05
CA ARG A 514 -13.01 -19.23 16.64
C ARG A 514 -14.38 -18.60 16.48
N PHE A 515 -14.50 -17.69 15.53
CA PHE A 515 -15.74 -17.01 15.23
C PHE A 515 -16.01 -17.12 13.72
N PRO A 516 -16.68 -18.19 13.27
CA PRO A 516 -17.08 -18.32 11.86
C PRO A 516 -17.92 -17.10 11.42
N GLN A 517 -17.79 -16.68 10.15
CA GLN A 517 -18.37 -15.44 9.62
C GLN A 517 -19.89 -15.30 9.84
N GLU A 518 -20.63 -16.41 9.95
CA GLU A 518 -22.09 -16.41 10.11
C GLU A 518 -22.57 -17.05 11.44
N GLY A 519 -21.67 -17.34 12.38
CA GLY A 519 -21.98 -18.16 13.57
C GLY A 519 -21.57 -17.56 14.92
N GLY A 520 -21.99 -18.25 15.99
CA GLY A 520 -21.50 -18.00 17.35
C GLY A 520 -20.06 -18.45 17.55
N ALA A 521 -19.51 -18.18 18.74
CA ALA A 521 -18.15 -18.60 19.07
C ALA A 521 -18.03 -20.13 19.16
N GLU A 522 -17.09 -20.70 18.44
CA GLU A 522 -16.67 -22.10 18.54
C GLU A 522 -15.43 -22.19 19.41
N ARG A 523 -15.45 -23.06 20.42
CA ARG A 523 -14.28 -23.33 21.26
C ARG A 523 -13.58 -24.58 20.77
N VAL A 524 -12.31 -24.45 20.42
CA VAL A 524 -11.43 -25.60 20.15
C VAL A 524 -11.07 -26.25 21.49
N GLU A 525 -10.80 -27.56 21.46
CA GLU A 525 -10.28 -28.26 22.63
C GLU A 525 -9.01 -27.57 23.16
N PRO A 526 -8.93 -27.23 24.47
CA PRO A 526 -7.80 -26.48 25.01
C PRO A 526 -6.47 -27.20 24.81
N VAL A 527 -5.48 -26.48 24.28
CA VAL A 527 -4.13 -27.02 24.08
C VAL A 527 -3.43 -27.08 25.42
N ARG A 528 -3.13 -28.30 25.90
CA ARG A 528 -2.42 -28.48 27.17
C ARG A 528 -0.99 -27.95 27.05
N LEU A 529 -0.63 -27.07 27.98
CA LEU A 529 0.73 -26.56 28.11
C LEU A 529 1.36 -27.10 29.40
N PRO A 530 2.69 -27.29 29.40
CA PRO A 530 3.44 -27.38 30.65
C PRO A 530 3.14 -26.19 31.58
N ALA A 531 3.38 -26.33 32.88
CA ALA A 531 3.08 -25.26 33.82
C ALA A 531 3.87 -23.97 33.50
N ASP A 532 3.22 -22.82 33.64
CA ASP A 532 3.76 -21.44 33.54
C ASP A 532 4.29 -20.96 32.17
N HIS A 533 3.50 -21.15 31.11
CA HIS A 533 3.71 -20.48 29.83
C HIS A 533 3.10 -19.07 29.77
N PHE A 534 3.79 -18.14 29.10
CA PHE A 534 3.30 -16.80 28.77
C PHE A 534 3.05 -16.68 27.27
N LEU A 535 1.98 -15.98 26.88
CA LEU A 535 1.77 -15.59 25.48
C LEU A 535 2.65 -14.41 25.11
N ILE A 536 3.14 -14.45 23.88
CA ILE A 536 3.97 -13.43 23.27
C ILE A 536 3.17 -12.78 22.17
N THR A 537 3.13 -11.45 22.18
CA THR A 537 2.36 -10.67 21.22
C THR A 537 2.81 -10.93 19.80
N SER A 538 1.88 -11.35 18.95
CA SER A 538 1.99 -11.42 17.50
C SER A 538 0.69 -10.90 16.89
N GLY A 539 0.78 -9.98 15.93
CA GLY A 539 -0.41 -9.33 15.35
C GLY A 539 -0.95 -10.03 14.10
N GLY A 540 -0.83 -11.35 13.99
CA GLY A 540 -0.69 -11.99 12.67
C GLY A 540 -1.33 -13.35 12.48
N ASP A 541 -0.44 -14.29 12.21
CA ASP A 541 -0.69 -15.55 11.53
C ASP A 541 -0.33 -16.73 12.45
N VAL A 542 0.62 -16.50 13.36
CA VAL A 542 1.06 -17.45 14.38
C VAL A 542 1.02 -16.80 15.75
N LEU A 543 0.98 -17.59 16.82
CA LEU A 543 1.19 -17.13 18.20
C LEU A 543 2.50 -17.71 18.74
N ALA A 544 3.01 -17.16 19.83
CA ALA A 544 4.10 -17.83 20.55
C ALA A 544 3.84 -17.90 22.04
N THR A 545 4.36 -18.98 22.63
CA THR A 545 4.37 -19.21 24.07
C THR A 545 5.78 -19.43 24.56
N HIS A 546 6.13 -19.02 25.79
CA HIS A 546 7.41 -19.41 26.38
C HIS A 546 7.29 -19.81 27.85
N ASP A 547 8.13 -20.75 28.29
CA ASP A 547 8.28 -21.22 29.69
C ASP A 547 9.57 -20.68 30.36
N ARG A 548 10.17 -19.65 29.75
CA ARG A 548 11.48 -19.03 30.07
C ARG A 548 12.71 -19.89 29.75
N LYS A 549 12.55 -21.16 29.39
CA LYS A 549 13.64 -22.00 28.87
C LYS A 549 13.55 -22.14 27.36
N GLN A 550 12.34 -22.16 26.83
CA GLN A 550 12.03 -22.35 25.43
C GLN A 550 10.87 -21.44 25.03
N LEU A 551 11.01 -20.78 23.89
CA LEU A 551 9.94 -20.10 23.17
C LEU A 551 9.48 -21.02 22.05
N THR A 552 8.18 -21.23 21.94
CA THR A 552 7.54 -22.05 20.91
C THR A 552 6.53 -21.22 20.12
N VAL A 553 6.78 -21.08 18.82
CA VAL A 553 5.84 -20.53 17.82
C VAL A 553 4.82 -21.61 17.49
N ARG A 554 3.54 -21.24 17.39
CA ARG A 554 2.39 -22.14 17.26
C ARG A 554 1.38 -21.61 16.25
N GLY A 555 0.63 -22.50 15.61
CA GLY A 555 -0.48 -22.13 14.74
C GLY A 555 -1.63 -21.51 15.52
N PHE A 556 -2.30 -20.52 14.94
CA PHE A 556 -3.50 -19.92 15.55
C PHE A 556 -4.74 -20.82 15.45
N GLU A 557 -4.77 -21.74 14.48
CA GLU A 557 -5.92 -22.60 14.25
C GLU A 557 -6.09 -23.60 15.42
N ASP A 558 -5.03 -24.30 15.77
CA ASP A 558 -5.06 -25.45 16.68
C ASP A 558 -4.01 -25.39 17.80
N GLY A 559 -3.17 -24.35 17.83
CA GLY A 559 -2.06 -24.21 18.79
C GLY A 559 -0.92 -25.22 18.61
N ALA A 560 -0.88 -25.94 17.49
CA ALA A 560 0.19 -26.88 17.17
C ALA A 560 1.54 -26.16 17.08
N PRO A 561 2.62 -26.74 17.62
CA PRO A 561 3.95 -26.13 17.56
C PRO A 561 4.50 -26.13 16.12
N ILE A 562 4.99 -24.99 15.67
CA ILE A 562 5.60 -24.76 14.35
C ILE A 562 7.12 -24.75 14.46
N ALA A 563 7.66 -24.05 15.46
CA ALA A 563 9.10 -23.90 15.67
C ALA A 563 9.38 -23.56 17.13
N SER A 564 10.58 -23.88 17.62
CA SER A 564 11.00 -23.52 18.97
C SER A 564 12.44 -23.03 19.00
N VAL A 565 12.73 -22.08 19.89
CA VAL A 565 14.07 -21.56 20.15
C VAL A 565 14.35 -21.56 21.65
N SER A 566 15.60 -21.79 22.03
CA SER A 566 16.03 -21.72 23.43
C SER A 566 16.03 -20.28 23.92
N CYS A 567 15.47 -20.04 25.10
CA CYS A 567 15.52 -18.74 25.74
C CYS A 567 16.88 -18.52 26.43
N PRO A 568 17.45 -17.30 26.38
CA PRO A 568 18.60 -16.98 27.19
C PRO A 568 18.27 -17.05 28.68
N SER A 569 19.28 -17.37 29.50
CA SER A 569 19.18 -17.25 30.95
C SER A 569 18.88 -15.81 31.34
N GLY A 570 17.84 -15.59 32.17
CA GLY A 570 17.42 -14.23 32.55
C GLY A 570 16.60 -13.51 31.48
N LEU A 571 15.82 -14.25 30.69
CA LEU A 571 14.85 -13.67 29.74
C LEU A 571 13.94 -12.66 30.46
N ALA A 572 14.04 -11.39 30.03
CA ALA A 572 13.28 -10.26 30.55
C ALA A 572 12.08 -9.93 29.65
N ALA A 573 12.25 -10.00 28.33
CA ALA A 573 11.18 -9.76 27.36
C ALA A 573 11.34 -10.62 26.11
N SER A 574 10.23 -10.86 25.41
CA SER A 574 10.23 -11.54 24.12
C SER A 574 9.14 -10.98 23.22
N ALA A 575 9.38 -11.02 21.91
CA ALA A 575 8.44 -10.58 20.89
C ALA A 575 8.70 -11.35 19.58
N ILE A 576 7.67 -11.50 18.75
CA ILE A 576 7.78 -12.19 17.45
C ILE A 576 7.07 -11.40 16.34
N SER A 577 7.51 -11.57 15.09
CA SER A 577 6.83 -11.03 13.91
C SER A 577 5.48 -11.71 13.69
N THR A 578 4.63 -11.14 12.82
CA THR A 578 3.28 -11.67 12.54
C THR A 578 3.27 -13.10 12.02
N ASP A 579 4.29 -13.48 11.26
CA ASP A 579 4.50 -14.79 10.66
C ASP A 579 5.46 -15.69 11.48
N GLY A 580 6.01 -15.17 12.58
CA GLY A 580 7.01 -15.85 13.41
C GLY A 580 8.36 -16.10 12.73
N SER A 581 8.63 -15.44 11.59
CA SER A 581 9.93 -15.54 10.90
C SER A 581 11.07 -14.85 11.67
N VAL A 582 10.73 -13.87 12.53
CA VAL A 582 11.67 -13.16 13.40
C VAL A 582 11.21 -13.30 14.85
N ILE A 583 12.13 -13.74 15.71
CA ILE A 583 11.93 -13.88 17.15
C ILE A 583 12.99 -13.05 17.85
N ALA A 584 12.58 -12.11 18.71
CA ALA A 584 13.47 -11.33 19.53
C ALA A 584 13.35 -11.76 20.99
N LEU A 585 14.49 -11.99 21.64
CA LEU A 585 14.61 -12.40 23.04
C LEU A 585 15.55 -11.45 23.76
N ALA A 586 15.06 -10.73 24.76
CA ALA A 586 15.85 -9.77 25.51
C ALA A 586 16.18 -10.29 26.91
N THR A 587 17.45 -10.16 27.29
CA THR A 587 17.88 -10.13 28.69
C THR A 587 17.92 -8.69 29.17
N SER A 588 18.42 -8.42 30.38
CA SER A 588 18.58 -7.06 30.86
C SER A 588 19.54 -6.21 30.02
N ARG A 589 20.55 -6.81 29.36
CA ARG A 589 21.63 -6.07 28.65
C ARG A 589 21.87 -6.49 27.21
N SER A 590 21.11 -7.45 26.71
CA SER A 590 21.28 -7.92 25.35
C SER A 590 19.97 -8.38 24.73
N VAL A 591 19.88 -8.26 23.41
CA VAL A 591 18.78 -8.76 22.60
C VAL A 591 19.34 -9.76 21.60
N GLN A 592 18.79 -10.97 21.61
CA GLN A 592 19.03 -12.01 20.60
C GLN A 592 17.91 -11.96 19.58
N ILE A 593 18.23 -11.75 18.31
CA ILE A 593 17.29 -11.74 17.20
C ILE A 593 17.52 -12.99 16.37
N HIS A 594 16.58 -13.93 16.44
CA HIS A 594 16.55 -15.14 15.65
C HIS A 594 15.77 -14.88 14.36
N ARG A 595 16.37 -15.22 13.22
CA ARG A 595 15.74 -15.17 11.90
C ARG A 595 15.58 -16.59 11.39
N ARG A 596 14.44 -16.92 10.80
CA ARG A 596 14.22 -18.24 10.20
C ARG A 596 15.29 -18.53 9.14
N GLY A 597 16.12 -19.55 9.37
CA GLY A 597 17.21 -19.93 8.47
C GLY A 597 18.43 -19.00 8.50
N GLY A 598 18.47 -18.00 9.38
CA GLY A 598 19.58 -17.04 9.48
C GLY A 598 20.44 -17.24 10.73
N THR A 599 21.57 -16.54 10.78
CA THR A 599 22.39 -16.43 12.00
C THR A 599 21.69 -15.55 13.04
N ILE A 600 21.89 -15.90 14.32
CA ILE A 600 21.39 -15.12 15.45
C ILE A 600 22.16 -13.80 15.50
N LEU A 601 21.44 -12.68 15.53
CA LEU A 601 22.03 -11.37 15.73
C LEU A 601 22.02 -11.07 17.24
N LEU A 602 23.19 -10.74 17.79
CA LEU A 602 23.33 -10.32 19.18
C LEU A 602 23.49 -8.80 19.22
N LYS A 603 22.59 -8.12 19.94
CA LYS A 603 22.59 -6.67 20.12
C LYS A 603 22.79 -6.34 21.59
N GLU A 604 23.65 -5.38 21.87
CA GLU A 604 23.88 -4.87 23.23
C GLU A 604 22.96 -3.69 23.53
N THR A 605 22.52 -3.60 24.78
CA THR A 605 21.69 -2.51 25.28
C THR A 605 22.20 -1.96 26.61
N GLU A 606 22.12 -0.65 26.78
CA GLU A 606 22.35 0.03 28.04
C GLU A 606 21.13 -0.16 28.94
N ASN A 607 21.35 -0.72 30.13
CA ASN A 607 20.32 -0.92 31.13
C ASN A 607 20.94 -1.01 32.52
N SER A 608 21.51 0.10 32.95
CA SER A 608 21.89 0.34 34.32
C SER A 608 20.71 0.97 35.08
N LEU A 609 20.59 0.73 36.39
CA LEU A 609 19.65 1.44 37.26
C LEU A 609 20.44 2.53 38.01
N PRO A 610 20.79 3.68 37.39
CA PRO A 610 21.71 4.64 38.01
C PRO A 610 21.08 5.33 39.23
N TYR A 611 19.76 5.23 39.43
CA TYR A 611 19.01 5.84 40.54
C TYR A 611 18.79 4.92 41.74
N LEU A 612 19.08 3.62 41.62
CA LEU A 612 18.98 2.64 42.72
C LEU A 612 20.38 2.20 43.20
N ARG A 613 21.30 3.16 43.39
CA ARG A 613 22.69 2.95 43.85
C ARG A 613 22.83 2.41 45.28
N SER A 614 21.73 2.18 45.99
CA SER A 614 21.78 1.43 47.23
C SER A 614 22.03 -0.04 46.92
N ARG A 615 23.20 -0.57 47.31
CA ARG A 615 23.53 -2.00 47.23
C ARG A 615 22.46 -2.90 47.85
N LEU A 616 21.65 -2.39 48.78
CA LEU A 616 20.55 -3.12 49.42
C LEU A 616 19.37 -3.35 48.45
N PHE A 617 19.08 -2.40 47.55
CA PHE A 617 17.96 -2.49 46.61
C PHE A 617 18.30 -3.30 45.35
N GLN A 618 19.57 -3.33 44.92
CA GLN A 618 20.00 -4.16 43.78
C GLN A 618 19.85 -5.68 44.03
N ALA A 619 19.90 -6.13 45.28
CA ALA A 619 19.72 -7.54 45.63
C ALA A 619 18.24 -7.95 45.80
N LEU A 620 17.35 -6.97 45.96
CA LEU A 620 15.91 -7.20 46.25
C LEU A 620 15.00 -6.90 45.06
N LEU A 621 15.49 -6.21 44.03
CA LEU A 621 14.70 -5.84 42.86
C LEU A 621 14.93 -6.84 41.71
N PRO A 622 13.87 -7.31 41.05
CA PRO A 622 14.01 -8.12 39.83
C PRO A 622 14.81 -7.35 38.78
N ASP A 623 15.47 -8.09 37.87
CA ASP A 623 16.23 -7.55 36.74
C ASP A 623 15.52 -6.33 36.12
N PRO A 624 16.26 -5.27 35.75
CA PRO A 624 15.64 -4.09 35.21
C PRO A 624 14.78 -4.43 33.99
N GLY A 625 13.53 -4.01 34.03
CA GLY A 625 12.55 -4.19 32.96
C GLY A 625 13.11 -3.77 31.60
N CYS A 626 12.76 -4.57 30.60
CA CYS A 626 13.04 -4.35 29.20
C CYS A 626 11.71 -4.56 28.45
N TRP A 627 11.44 -3.76 27.43
CA TRP A 627 10.31 -3.94 26.54
C TRP A 627 10.83 -4.19 25.14
N LEU A 628 10.23 -5.17 24.49
CA LEU A 628 10.65 -5.63 23.18
C LEU A 628 9.44 -5.68 22.27
N ALA A 629 9.62 -5.23 21.03
CA ALA A 629 8.63 -5.34 19.98
C ALA A 629 9.31 -5.71 18.67
N VAL A 630 8.70 -6.62 17.94
CA VAL A 630 9.09 -6.95 16.56
C VAL A 630 8.03 -6.35 15.65
N SER A 631 8.46 -5.73 14.56
CA SER A 631 7.53 -5.15 13.59
C SER A 631 6.72 -6.25 12.88
N PRO A 632 5.55 -5.95 12.30
CA PRO A 632 4.71 -6.98 11.69
C PRO A 632 5.47 -7.85 10.69
N SER A 633 6.26 -7.24 9.81
CA SER A 633 7.13 -7.91 8.85
C SER A 633 8.33 -8.66 9.43
N GLY A 634 8.72 -8.35 10.68
CA GLY A 634 10.04 -8.71 11.18
C GLY A 634 11.20 -7.87 10.63
N SER A 635 10.94 -6.80 9.87
CA SER A 635 11.99 -5.91 9.36
C SER A 635 12.70 -5.13 10.45
N HIS A 636 12.03 -4.85 11.58
CA HIS A 636 12.58 -4.08 12.68
C HIS A 636 12.34 -4.75 14.04
N VAL A 637 13.31 -4.59 14.93
CA VAL A 637 13.19 -4.93 16.35
C VAL A 637 13.44 -3.67 17.15
N GLY A 638 12.46 -3.27 17.94
CA GLY A 638 12.57 -2.17 18.89
C GLY A 638 12.74 -2.68 20.31
N CYS A 639 13.64 -2.06 21.04
CA CYS A 639 13.89 -2.30 22.45
C CYS A 639 13.82 -0.98 23.23
N ILE A 640 13.17 -1.03 24.38
CA ILE A 640 13.19 0.06 25.35
C ILE A 640 13.69 -0.52 26.68
N THR A 641 14.71 0.11 27.24
CA THR A 641 15.24 -0.19 28.58
C THR A 641 14.88 0.95 29.55
N PHE A 642 15.47 0.99 30.74
CA PHE A 642 15.36 2.19 31.58
C PHE A 642 16.27 3.33 31.14
N GLU A 643 17.26 3.08 30.30
CA GLU A 643 18.26 4.07 29.92
C GLU A 643 18.15 4.50 28.47
N GLU A 644 17.56 3.69 27.60
CA GLU A 644 17.54 3.99 26.18
C GLU A 644 16.36 3.38 25.43
N VAL A 645 16.19 3.90 24.22
CA VAL A 645 15.30 3.41 23.18
C VAL A 645 16.19 3.09 21.99
N VAL A 646 16.13 1.86 21.51
CA VAL A 646 16.94 1.39 20.38
C VAL A 646 16.04 0.67 19.39
N VAL A 647 16.30 0.87 18.09
CA VAL A 647 15.64 0.14 17.02
C VAL A 647 16.71 -0.36 16.05
N TRP A 648 16.62 -1.64 15.70
CA TRP A 648 17.47 -2.28 14.72
C TRP A 648 16.67 -2.72 13.51
N SER A 649 17.24 -2.53 12.33
CA SER A 649 16.81 -3.18 11.11
C SER A 649 17.40 -4.59 11.05
N VAL A 650 16.54 -5.57 10.79
CA VAL A 650 16.85 -7.00 10.81
C VAL A 650 17.48 -7.46 9.50
N ALA A 651 17.17 -6.76 8.40
CA ALA A 651 17.62 -7.11 7.06
C ALA A 651 19.11 -6.82 6.85
N ASP A 652 19.57 -5.62 7.24
CA ASP A 652 20.93 -5.13 7.06
C ASP A 652 21.75 -5.06 8.37
N ASP A 653 21.20 -5.59 9.47
CA ASP A 653 21.82 -5.61 10.80
C ASP A 653 22.17 -4.23 11.38
N ARG A 654 21.55 -3.17 10.86
CA ARG A 654 21.87 -1.78 11.18
C ARG A 654 21.03 -1.24 12.33
N GLU A 655 21.66 -0.45 13.21
CA GLU A 655 20.93 0.40 14.15
C GLU A 655 20.29 1.58 13.41
N VAL A 656 18.96 1.67 13.44
CA VAL A 656 18.22 2.73 12.75
C VAL A 656 17.86 3.89 13.67
N HIS A 657 17.76 3.63 14.98
CA HIS A 657 17.48 4.65 15.99
C HIS A 657 18.13 4.25 17.32
N ARG A 658 18.74 5.21 18.00
CA ARG A 658 19.13 5.11 19.40
C ARG A 658 18.96 6.46 20.07
N SER A 659 18.36 6.47 21.25
CA SER A 659 18.22 7.68 22.05
C SER A 659 18.20 7.34 23.53
N PRO A 660 18.95 8.08 24.38
CA PRO A 660 18.86 7.89 25.82
C PRO A 660 17.51 8.37 26.36
N LEU A 661 17.01 7.69 27.39
CA LEU A 661 15.85 8.10 28.16
C LEU A 661 16.25 9.07 29.28
N GLY A 662 15.54 10.18 29.38
CA GLY A 662 15.69 11.09 30.50
C GLY A 662 15.15 10.50 31.80
N LYS A 663 15.62 11.00 32.95
CA LYS A 663 15.19 10.60 34.32
C LYS A 663 13.70 10.34 34.47
N ARG A 664 12.89 11.27 33.96
CA ARG A 664 11.43 11.20 34.02
C ARG A 664 10.89 10.01 33.20
N GLN A 665 11.41 9.79 31.99
CA GLN A 665 10.98 8.70 31.13
C GLN A 665 11.38 7.34 31.71
N SER A 666 12.57 7.24 32.31
CA SER A 666 13.03 6.04 33.04
C SER A 666 12.12 5.72 34.24
N LEU A 667 11.79 6.73 35.05
CA LEU A 667 10.88 6.56 36.19
C LEU A 667 9.45 6.22 35.75
N GLU A 668 8.98 6.81 34.64
CA GLU A 668 7.68 6.49 34.06
C GLU A 668 7.61 5.05 33.53
N GLY A 669 8.73 4.47 33.12
CA GLY A 669 8.84 3.06 32.76
C GLY A 669 8.83 2.08 33.94
N LEU A 670 8.97 2.54 35.19
CA LEU A 670 8.96 1.63 36.35
C LEU A 670 7.56 1.04 36.56
N GLY A 671 7.39 -0.23 36.18
CA GLY A 671 6.19 -1.05 36.36
C GLY A 671 5.76 -1.73 35.07
N ALA A 672 5.29 -2.98 35.15
CA ALA A 672 4.83 -3.76 33.99
C ALA A 672 3.32 -3.63 33.72
N THR A 673 2.55 -3.08 34.65
CA THR A 673 1.10 -2.91 34.51
C THR A 673 0.78 -1.81 33.50
N GLN A 674 -0.08 -2.10 32.53
CA GLN A 674 -0.53 -1.16 31.48
C GLN A 674 0.60 -0.67 30.57
N MET A 675 1.55 -1.55 30.26
CA MET A 675 2.66 -1.27 29.34
C MET A 675 2.50 -2.09 28.07
N ARG A 676 2.55 -1.43 26.91
CA ARG A 676 2.59 -2.10 25.61
C ARG A 676 3.53 -1.36 24.67
N LEU A 677 4.35 -2.13 23.96
CA LEU A 677 5.26 -1.62 22.95
C LEU A 677 4.86 -2.22 21.61
N VAL A 678 4.68 -1.37 20.61
CA VAL A 678 4.45 -1.79 19.22
C VAL A 678 5.54 -1.17 18.36
N CYS A 679 6.15 -1.98 17.50
CA CYS A 679 7.10 -1.55 16.48
C CYS A 679 6.40 -1.60 15.13
N THR A 680 6.50 -0.54 14.34
CA THR A 680 6.02 -0.50 12.96
C THR A 680 7.11 -0.96 12.00
N ASP A 681 6.75 -1.26 10.76
CA ASP A 681 7.74 -1.68 9.75
C ASP A 681 8.66 -0.53 9.28
N THR A 682 8.40 0.74 9.66
CA THR A 682 9.40 1.84 9.56
C THR A 682 10.35 1.95 10.74
N GLY A 683 10.25 1.05 11.72
CA GLY A 683 11.02 1.17 12.96
C GLY A 683 10.48 2.24 13.91
N THR A 684 9.30 2.80 13.66
CA THR A 684 8.63 3.68 14.62
C THR A 684 8.11 2.86 15.80
N LEU A 685 8.45 3.27 17.01
CA LEU A 685 7.92 2.70 18.25
C LEU A 685 6.75 3.51 18.79
N LEU A 686 5.68 2.80 19.15
CA LEU A 686 4.55 3.30 19.93
C LEU A 686 4.57 2.62 21.30
N TRP A 687 4.63 3.43 22.35
CA TRP A 687 4.83 2.97 23.71
C TRP A 687 3.71 3.49 24.61
N LEU A 688 2.81 2.60 25.01
CA LEU A 688 1.85 2.87 26.08
C LEU A 688 2.56 2.73 27.41
N ARG A 689 2.60 3.82 28.17
CA ARG A 689 3.22 3.89 29.50
C ARG A 689 2.39 4.70 30.46
N ARG A 690 2.02 4.11 31.61
CA ARG A 690 1.13 4.73 32.62
C ARG A 690 -0.15 5.30 32.00
N GLY A 691 -0.74 4.52 31.10
CA GLY A 691 -1.93 4.87 30.34
C GLY A 691 -1.80 6.01 29.35
N ARG A 692 -0.58 6.45 29.02
CA ARG A 692 -0.33 7.45 27.98
C ARG A 692 0.48 6.84 26.86
N LEU A 693 0.01 7.01 25.63
CA LEU A 693 0.69 6.49 24.45
C LEU A 693 1.70 7.55 23.93
N ALA A 694 2.95 7.15 23.77
CA ALA A 694 4.06 8.00 23.37
C ALA A 694 4.80 7.41 22.17
N CYS A 695 5.43 8.27 21.37
CA CYS A 695 6.23 7.86 20.23
C CYS A 695 7.70 8.26 20.45
N PRO A 696 8.51 7.42 21.12
CA PRO A 696 9.88 7.80 21.51
C PRO A 696 10.86 7.90 20.34
N THR A 697 10.51 7.39 19.17
CA THR A 697 11.36 7.41 17.97
C THR A 697 11.19 8.69 17.14
N THR A 698 10.36 9.63 17.59
CA THR A 698 9.99 10.81 16.80
C THR A 698 10.24 12.08 17.60
N GLY A 699 11.17 12.90 17.11
CA GLY A 699 11.57 14.18 17.71
C GLY A 699 12.54 14.07 18.89
N PRO A 700 13.14 15.18 19.35
CA PRO A 700 14.24 15.19 20.34
C PRO A 700 13.86 14.75 21.76
N ALA A 701 12.57 14.50 22.05
CA ALA A 701 12.07 14.17 23.39
C ALA A 701 11.00 13.05 23.42
N GLY A 702 10.68 12.45 22.27
CA GLY A 702 9.52 11.58 22.10
C GLY A 702 8.21 12.37 22.18
N THR A 703 7.43 12.39 21.10
CA THR A 703 6.14 13.08 21.08
C THR A 703 5.11 12.29 21.90
N GLN A 704 4.54 12.92 22.94
CA GLN A 704 3.27 12.43 23.51
C GLN A 704 2.18 12.75 22.50
N LEU A 705 1.44 11.72 22.06
CA LEU A 705 0.34 11.95 21.13
C LEU A 705 -0.80 12.67 21.86
N GLN A 706 -1.49 13.59 21.18
CA GLN A 706 -2.62 14.29 21.75
C GLN A 706 -3.73 13.28 22.06
N GLN A 707 -4.10 13.15 23.32
CA GLN A 707 -4.99 12.10 23.83
C GLN A 707 -6.00 12.67 24.82
N SER A 708 -7.23 12.14 24.79
CA SER A 708 -8.23 12.33 25.83
C SER A 708 -8.25 11.10 26.76
N GLY A 709 -7.65 11.21 27.95
CA GLY A 709 -7.78 10.19 29.00
C GLY A 709 -6.56 9.28 29.21
N TYR A 710 -6.80 8.17 29.94
CA TYR A 710 -5.82 7.15 30.30
C TYR A 710 -6.23 5.79 29.72
N TYR A 711 -5.32 5.12 29.03
CA TYR A 711 -5.58 3.85 28.36
C TYR A 711 -5.03 2.64 29.12
N ASN A 712 -5.80 1.56 29.18
CA ASN A 712 -5.33 0.26 29.66
C ASN A 712 -4.48 -0.45 28.61
N ASP A 713 -4.90 -0.38 27.35
CA ASP A 713 -4.27 -1.08 26.23
C ASP A 713 -4.51 -0.37 24.90
N PHE A 714 -3.71 -0.70 23.90
CA PHE A 714 -3.92 -0.25 22.53
C PHE A 714 -3.49 -1.31 21.51
N ALA A 715 -4.07 -1.25 20.32
CA ALA A 715 -3.65 -2.08 19.19
C ALA A 715 -3.59 -1.26 17.91
N LEU A 716 -2.77 -1.71 16.97
CA LEU A 716 -2.77 -1.25 15.59
C LEU A 716 -3.32 -2.36 14.68
N SER A 717 -4.04 -1.97 13.63
CA SER A 717 -4.38 -2.90 12.55
C SER A 717 -3.12 -3.39 11.85
N ARG A 718 -3.22 -4.53 11.15
CA ARG A 718 -2.09 -5.14 10.44
C ARG A 718 -1.41 -4.18 9.45
N ASP A 719 -2.20 -3.35 8.78
CA ASP A 719 -1.70 -2.33 7.84
C ASP A 719 -1.30 -1.01 8.50
N GLY A 720 -1.41 -0.94 9.84
CA GLY A 720 -1.06 0.22 10.65
C GLY A 720 -1.97 1.41 10.47
N LYS A 721 -3.09 1.31 9.73
CA LYS A 721 -4.00 2.43 9.41
C LYS A 721 -5.03 2.75 10.48
N LEU A 722 -5.25 1.82 11.40
CA LEU A 722 -6.23 1.96 12.47
C LEU A 722 -5.55 1.75 13.80
N ALA A 723 -5.92 2.58 14.77
CA ALA A 723 -5.57 2.40 16.17
C ALA A 723 -6.84 2.20 16.99
N ALA A 724 -6.85 1.15 17.82
CA ALA A 724 -7.87 0.95 18.83
C ALA A 724 -7.26 1.25 20.20
N LEU A 725 -7.91 2.13 20.96
CA LEU A 725 -7.50 2.52 22.31
C LEU A 725 -8.59 2.09 23.29
N LEU A 726 -8.20 1.35 24.32
CA LEU A 726 -9.10 0.88 25.37
C LEU A 726 -8.76 1.60 26.68
N ASP A 727 -9.70 2.34 27.24
CA ASP A 727 -9.52 3.08 28.49
C ASP A 727 -9.84 2.27 29.76
N SER A 728 -9.51 2.84 30.92
CA SER A 728 -9.73 2.21 32.23
C SER A 728 -11.19 2.04 32.64
N GLU A 729 -12.09 2.80 32.03
CA GLU A 729 -13.54 2.75 32.29
C GLU A 729 -14.25 1.80 31.31
N GLY A 730 -13.50 1.15 30.44
CA GLY A 730 -14.01 0.25 29.41
C GLY A 730 -14.50 0.98 28.16
N GLY A 731 -14.15 2.24 27.96
CA GLY A 731 -14.34 2.96 26.71
C GLY A 731 -13.35 2.48 25.65
N LEU A 732 -13.89 2.04 24.51
CA LEU A 732 -13.13 1.67 23.33
C LEU A 732 -13.27 2.78 22.30
N SER A 733 -12.15 3.35 21.84
CA SER A 733 -12.15 4.33 20.75
C SER A 733 -11.29 3.84 19.60
N VAL A 734 -11.77 4.06 18.37
CA VAL A 734 -11.07 3.64 17.15
C VAL A 734 -10.78 4.85 16.29
N TRP A 735 -9.54 4.92 15.81
CA TRP A 735 -8.97 6.06 15.14
C TRP A 735 -8.33 5.62 13.82
N GLU A 736 -8.42 6.46 12.82
CA GLU A 736 -7.56 6.39 11.64
C GLU A 736 -6.21 7.06 11.97
N THR A 737 -5.13 6.32 11.77
CA THR A 737 -3.75 6.71 12.17
C THR A 737 -3.08 7.65 11.20
#